data_AF-A0AAJ4DZQ7-F1
#
_entry.id   AF-A0AAJ4DZQ7-F1
#
_cell.length_a   1.000
_cell.length_b   1.000
_cell.length_c   1.000
_cell.angle_alpha   90.00
_cell.angle_beta   90.00
_cell.angle_gamma   90.00
#
_symmetry.space_group_name_H-M   'P 1'
#
loop_
_entity.id
_entity.type
_entity.pdbx_description
1 polymer ?
#
loop_
_entity_poly.entity_id
_entity_poly.type
_entity_poly.pdbx_seq_one_letter_code
_entity_poly.pdbx_strand_id
1 'polypeptide(L)'
;MIRKLAIVSLVTLTCATTYYLYEADGFSKGRDSILNTKSPSDTINGKIKTVDDKQFATKKLEQLTIAHTQCKQKNYDIGDQIAYVHQDIIEALEHELKQGKSDRDLLAYSNQYETYYKSYDDLLLQAKINIEKTKYHFTQSVSILNNWNGLSVIEGVNSDSLSELIEALEPLEGKNHGLNMSVSLSENITKSDVYALLDNNHSFSTYLESPLYIANSPFLSPSILFILSAEKLNIDEYKQTISLRSFTVNEVALAIQNNMPNEYLILLLDQAADIEDMPIPRQDYSDSYENLADIAVANFNVEALKVLNQHGVKPTNEPGIMTAMDIAIMNLPSEDKVYKELDSDSNKYLNTLTYLKENGYKAHGKDKQFDSATITFFRAPGKRQFNSHMLPESKLRELIQSIELIDKSHNIKQRKIDDSIVSAAIAEMKIKQMAFKRESEACVSIKQQLLAEEGFESRKKTYQLIDNIKKNPQKIEARLQEIDPVLVSLWKELELNAKDFHLSSKPDDEFRHLLNDGKTELALEYSILTPLTLSETDTLFRFMLNENSEFAPIWKARIEPKTPSSLISLKHLPVEKWQDLLHQGFDFSITDQLGNDAFMAAALNSSQAIRFLVDNNFKLNTEKYGLDALDLLLEQIYESGKLTESITELLTLYPEFKPSHYARVARIKKFLPDEYNKLISLNNALTPEAGTKINKFRIERY
;
A
#
# COMPACT_ATOMS: atom_id res chain seq x y z
N MET A 1 -24.19 -19.27 6.97
CA MET A 1 -23.21 -19.30 8.08
C MET A 1 -21.80 -19.01 7.58
N ILE A 2 -21.35 -19.65 6.49
CA ILE A 2 -19.99 -19.48 5.92
C ILE A 2 -19.67 -18.05 5.42
N ARG A 3 -20.67 -17.27 4.95
CA ARG A 3 -20.46 -15.85 4.60
C ARG A 3 -20.44 -14.88 5.80
N LYS A 4 -20.94 -15.28 6.97
CA LYS A 4 -21.08 -14.41 8.15
C LYS A 4 -19.74 -14.17 8.88
N LEU A 5 -18.75 -15.04 8.67
CA LEU A 5 -17.39 -14.86 9.19
C LEU A 5 -16.49 -14.04 8.26
N ALA A 6 -16.88 -13.72 7.03
CA ALA A 6 -15.94 -13.17 6.05
C ALA A 6 -15.44 -11.76 6.42
N ILE A 7 -16.27 -10.88 6.98
CA ILE A 7 -15.85 -9.50 7.33
C ILE A 7 -15.07 -9.47 8.63
N VAL A 8 -15.51 -10.20 9.67
CA VAL A 8 -14.75 -10.35 10.91
C VAL A 8 -13.43 -11.04 10.61
N SER A 9 -13.39 -12.13 9.83
CA SER A 9 -12.15 -12.81 9.45
C SER A 9 -11.28 -11.97 8.52
N LEU A 10 -11.81 -11.17 7.60
CA LEU A 10 -10.98 -10.31 6.74
C LEU A 10 -10.41 -9.13 7.54
N VAL A 11 -11.20 -8.51 8.43
CA VAL A 11 -10.77 -7.41 9.31
C VAL A 11 -9.83 -7.92 10.40
N THR A 12 -10.11 -9.05 11.05
CA THR A 12 -9.17 -9.65 12.02
C THR A 12 -7.96 -10.25 11.33
N LEU A 13 -8.02 -10.80 10.11
CA LEU A 13 -6.83 -11.29 9.42
C LEU A 13 -5.97 -10.13 8.91
N THR A 14 -6.56 -9.03 8.42
CA THR A 14 -5.81 -7.82 8.00
C THR A 14 -5.31 -7.02 9.20
N CYS A 15 -6.12 -6.84 10.25
CA CYS A 15 -5.69 -6.20 11.50
C CYS A 15 -4.72 -7.09 12.27
N ALA A 16 -4.88 -8.42 12.32
CA ALA A 16 -3.90 -9.30 12.96
C ALA A 16 -2.63 -9.44 12.14
N THR A 17 -2.66 -9.47 10.79
CA THR A 17 -1.41 -9.47 10.00
C THR A 17 -0.68 -8.14 10.09
N THR A 18 -1.38 -7.00 10.07
CA THR A 18 -0.74 -5.69 10.31
C THR A 18 -0.32 -5.51 11.75
N TYR A 19 -1.11 -5.92 12.73
CA TYR A 19 -0.74 -5.93 14.15
C TYR A 19 0.42 -6.90 14.43
N TYR A 20 0.50 -8.09 13.83
CA TYR A 20 1.68 -8.95 13.94
C TYR A 20 2.91 -8.35 13.25
N LEU A 21 2.72 -7.61 12.15
CA LEU A 21 3.81 -6.89 11.47
C LEU A 21 4.25 -5.62 12.21
N TYR A 22 3.37 -4.98 12.99
CA TYR A 22 3.63 -3.76 13.76
C TYR A 22 4.01 -4.02 15.24
N GLU A 23 3.47 -5.06 15.87
CA GLU A 23 3.66 -5.39 17.29
C GLU A 23 4.84 -6.35 17.51
N ALA A 24 5.39 -6.94 16.45
CA ALA A 24 6.67 -7.66 16.54
C ALA A 24 7.83 -6.78 17.04
N ASP A 25 7.66 -5.46 17.21
CA ASP A 25 8.70 -4.56 17.75
C ASP A 25 8.17 -3.38 18.61
N GLY A 26 7.23 -3.60 19.54
CA GLY A 26 6.75 -2.49 20.39
C GLY A 26 6.22 -2.87 21.80
N PHE A 27 7.10 -2.95 22.79
CA PHE A 27 6.69 -3.06 24.21
C PHE A 27 6.09 -1.75 24.76
N SER A 28 4.96 -1.88 25.45
CA SER A 28 4.16 -0.83 26.09
C SER A 28 4.85 -0.05 27.23
N LYS A 29 4.56 1.27 27.33
CA LYS A 29 3.72 1.90 28.36
C LYS A 29 3.81 3.44 28.38
N GLY A 30 2.65 4.09 28.52
CA GLY A 30 2.43 5.29 29.35
C GLY A 30 2.48 6.65 28.65
N ARG A 31 1.30 7.17 28.25
CA ARG A 31 1.09 8.62 28.05
C ARG A 31 0.97 9.29 29.42
N ASP A 32 1.64 10.43 29.57
CA ASP A 32 1.10 11.56 30.32
C ASP A 32 1.26 12.83 29.48
N SER A 33 0.17 13.56 29.35
CA SER A 33 0.00 14.82 28.63
C SER A 33 0.72 15.98 29.34
N ILE A 34 1.60 16.73 28.67
CA ILE A 34 1.80 18.18 28.94
C ILE A 34 2.27 18.90 27.65
N LEU A 35 1.46 19.86 27.19
CA LEU A 35 1.87 20.98 26.34
C LEU A 35 3.06 21.71 26.96
N ASN A 36 4.24 21.69 26.33
CA ASN A 36 5.20 22.79 26.44
C ASN A 36 6.28 22.76 25.36
N THR A 37 6.40 23.89 24.68
CA THR A 37 7.47 24.29 23.77
C THR A 37 8.84 24.12 24.41
N LYS A 38 9.75 23.36 23.77
CA LYS A 38 11.21 23.48 23.99
C LYS A 38 12.02 22.94 22.80
N SER A 39 13.08 23.68 22.48
CA SER A 39 14.04 23.49 21.38
C SER A 39 14.73 22.11 21.35
N PRO A 40 15.27 21.70 20.18
CA PRO A 40 15.94 20.42 19.98
C PRO A 40 17.38 20.47 20.54
N SER A 41 17.50 20.39 21.86
CA SER A 41 18.71 19.91 22.51
C SER A 41 18.30 19.35 23.87
N ASP A 42 18.71 18.11 24.14
CA ASP A 42 18.48 17.33 25.36
C ASP A 42 17.24 16.42 25.38
N THR A 43 17.38 15.24 24.78
CA THR A 43 16.92 14.00 25.44
C THR A 43 17.70 12.78 24.93
N ILE A 44 18.91 12.59 25.46
CA ILE A 44 19.60 11.29 25.51
C ILE A 44 19.11 10.63 26.79
N ASN A 45 18.15 9.70 26.73
CA ASN A 45 17.93 8.62 27.72
C ASN A 45 16.70 7.74 27.43
N GLY A 46 16.53 7.29 26.19
CA GLY A 46 15.72 6.11 25.90
C GLY A 46 16.64 4.88 25.83
N LYS A 47 16.64 4.02 26.85
CA LYS A 47 17.34 2.72 26.80
C LYS A 47 16.71 1.85 25.70
N ILE A 48 17.47 1.60 24.64
CA ILE A 48 17.08 0.74 23.51
C ILE A 48 17.15 -0.72 23.99
N LYS A 49 16.00 -1.34 24.24
CA LYS A 49 15.86 -2.70 24.80
C LYS A 49 16.37 -3.87 23.92
N THR A 50 16.77 -3.63 22.66
CA THR A 50 17.16 -4.70 21.73
C THR A 50 18.66 -4.87 21.50
N VAL A 51 19.49 -4.02 22.12
CA VAL A 51 20.97 -4.11 22.02
C VAL A 51 21.61 -4.72 23.26
N ASP A 52 20.88 -4.79 24.38
CA ASP A 52 21.44 -5.12 25.70
C ASP A 52 21.99 -6.55 25.84
N ASP A 53 21.65 -7.49 24.95
CA ASP A 53 22.08 -8.90 25.06
C ASP A 53 23.18 -9.33 24.06
N LYS A 54 23.58 -8.48 23.11
CA LYS A 54 24.61 -8.85 22.11
C LYS A 54 25.99 -8.36 22.55
N GLN A 55 26.90 -9.28 22.89
CA GLN A 55 28.31 -8.92 23.10
C GLN A 55 28.94 -8.54 21.75
N PHE A 56 29.54 -7.34 21.68
CA PHE A 56 30.20 -6.85 20.48
C PHE A 56 31.71 -7.08 20.54
N ALA A 57 32.29 -7.53 19.42
CA ALA A 57 33.73 -7.74 19.32
C ALA A 57 34.57 -6.46 19.40
N THR A 58 33.99 -5.29 19.08
CA THR A 58 34.64 -3.99 19.25
C THR A 58 33.64 -2.93 19.69
N LYS A 59 34.10 -1.93 20.44
CA LYS A 59 33.30 -0.74 20.82
C LYS A 59 32.79 0.03 19.59
N LYS A 60 33.56 0.02 18.50
CA LYS A 60 33.16 0.67 17.24
C LYS A 60 31.98 -0.06 16.59
N LEU A 61 31.99 -1.40 16.61
CA LEU A 61 30.88 -2.22 16.09
C LEU A 61 29.61 -1.99 16.90
N GLU A 62 29.71 -1.97 18.24
CA GLU A 62 28.60 -1.61 19.14
C GLU A 62 27.97 -0.27 18.77
N GLN A 63 28.79 0.78 18.65
CA GLN A 63 28.32 2.12 18.29
C GLN A 63 27.63 2.17 16.92
N LEU A 64 28.21 1.50 15.92
CA LEU A 64 27.64 1.45 14.57
C LEU A 64 26.34 0.64 14.53
N THR A 65 26.24 -0.46 15.28
CA THR A 65 25.01 -1.24 15.39
C THR A 65 23.90 -0.44 16.06
N ILE A 66 24.17 0.25 17.18
CA ILE A 66 23.20 1.13 17.84
C ILE A 66 22.73 2.23 16.88
N ALA A 67 23.65 2.91 16.21
CA ALA A 67 23.33 3.98 15.27
C ALA A 67 22.53 3.45 14.06
N HIS A 68 22.84 2.24 13.58
CA HIS A 68 22.09 1.62 12.49
C HIS A 68 20.66 1.25 12.91
N THR A 69 20.46 0.74 14.14
CA THR A 69 19.13 0.46 14.69
C THR A 69 18.31 1.74 14.84
N GLN A 70 18.92 2.83 15.32
CA GLN A 70 18.26 4.14 15.39
C GLN A 70 17.84 4.64 13.99
N CYS A 71 18.69 4.45 12.98
CA CYS A 71 18.35 4.75 11.59
C CYS A 71 17.18 3.91 11.06
N LYS A 72 17.08 2.63 11.44
CA LYS A 72 15.94 1.79 11.08
C LYS A 72 14.65 2.31 11.73
N GLN A 73 14.68 2.60 13.04
CA GLN A 73 13.54 3.17 13.76
C GLN A 73 13.03 4.45 13.10
N LYS A 74 13.93 5.39 12.79
CA LYS A 74 13.56 6.63 12.08
C LYS A 74 12.96 6.42 10.69
N ASN A 75 13.30 5.34 9.99
CA ASN A 75 12.70 5.02 8.69
C ASN A 75 11.24 4.53 8.82
N TYR A 76 10.86 3.96 9.97
CA TYR A 76 9.46 3.61 10.23
C TYR A 76 8.57 4.86 10.45
N ASP A 77 9.17 6.00 10.82
CA ASP A 77 8.46 7.27 11.08
C ASP A 77 8.45 8.24 9.88
N ILE A 78 8.75 7.77 8.65
CA ILE A 78 8.83 8.65 7.46
C ILE A 78 7.52 9.39 7.20
N GLY A 79 6.36 8.74 7.44
CA GLY A 79 5.05 9.37 7.28
C GLY A 79 4.87 10.61 8.16
N ASP A 80 5.20 10.50 9.44
CA ASP A 80 5.12 11.60 10.41
C ASP A 80 6.13 12.71 10.09
N GLN A 81 7.32 12.34 9.59
CA GLN A 81 8.31 13.32 9.17
C GLN A 81 7.86 14.11 7.93
N ILE A 82 7.23 13.45 6.95
CA ILE A 82 6.65 14.13 5.79
C ILE A 82 5.52 15.06 6.23
N ALA A 83 4.62 14.60 7.11
CA ALA A 83 3.55 15.42 7.65
C ALA A 83 4.11 16.66 8.37
N TYR A 84 5.15 16.49 9.20
CA TYR A 84 5.84 17.59 9.88
C TYR A 84 6.50 18.60 8.93
N VAL A 85 7.01 18.14 7.78
CA VAL A 85 7.59 19.01 6.74
C VAL A 85 6.50 19.82 6.03
N HIS A 86 5.33 19.24 5.80
CA HIS A 86 4.21 19.90 5.13
C HIS A 86 3.42 20.86 6.03
N GLN A 87 3.44 20.61 7.34
CA GLN A 87 2.59 21.30 8.31
C GLN A 87 2.71 22.83 8.27
N ASP A 88 3.94 23.38 8.20
CA ASP A 88 4.13 24.84 8.21
C ASP A 88 3.45 25.52 7.01
N ILE A 89 3.50 24.88 5.84
CA ILE A 89 2.86 25.40 4.63
C ILE A 89 1.34 25.32 4.79
N ILE A 90 0.82 24.19 5.26
CA ILE A 90 -0.63 24.01 5.49
C ILE A 90 -1.14 25.07 6.47
N GLU A 91 -0.47 25.30 7.60
CA GLU A 91 -0.85 26.31 8.59
C GLU A 91 -0.80 27.73 8.03
N ALA A 92 0.22 28.06 7.23
CA ALA A 92 0.31 29.36 6.56
C ALA A 92 -0.82 29.56 5.55
N LEU A 93 -1.17 28.53 4.79
CA LEU A 93 -2.30 28.55 3.84
C LEU A 93 -3.64 28.68 4.58
N GLU A 94 -3.85 27.92 5.65
CA GLU A 94 -5.04 28.02 6.48
C GLU A 94 -5.22 29.43 7.06
N HIS A 95 -4.12 30.04 7.52
CA HIS A 95 -4.13 31.40 8.02
C HIS A 95 -4.58 32.39 6.93
N GLU A 96 -3.95 32.37 5.75
CA GLU A 96 -4.31 33.28 4.66
C GLU A 96 -5.73 33.05 4.14
N LEU A 97 -6.19 31.80 4.03
CA LEU A 97 -7.57 31.47 3.67
C LEU A 97 -8.58 32.08 4.66
N LYS A 98 -8.32 31.96 5.97
CA LYS A 98 -9.14 32.59 7.02
C LYS A 98 -9.13 34.12 6.96
N GLN A 99 -8.09 34.72 6.40
CA GLN A 99 -8.01 36.17 6.12
C GLN A 99 -8.71 36.57 4.81
N GLY A 100 -9.34 35.63 4.10
CA GLY A 100 -10.10 35.88 2.88
C GLY A 100 -9.26 35.93 1.61
N LYS A 101 -8.05 35.36 1.60
CA LYS A 101 -7.31 35.15 0.34
C LYS A 101 -8.01 34.13 -0.54
N SER A 102 -8.02 34.40 -1.84
CA SER A 102 -8.55 33.48 -2.84
C SER A 102 -7.55 32.37 -3.17
N ASP A 103 -8.03 31.25 -3.71
CA ASP A 103 -7.18 30.19 -4.26
C ASP A 103 -6.18 30.75 -5.28
N ARG A 104 -6.61 31.70 -6.13
CA ARG A 104 -5.73 32.38 -7.08
C ARG A 104 -4.55 33.08 -6.42
N ASP A 105 -4.80 33.78 -5.32
CA ASP A 105 -3.76 34.51 -4.60
C ASP A 105 -2.72 33.55 -4.03
N LEU A 106 -3.15 32.39 -3.56
CA LEU A 106 -2.31 31.38 -2.90
C LEU A 106 -1.58 30.49 -3.90
N LEU A 107 -2.24 30.09 -4.99
CA LEU A 107 -1.62 29.36 -6.10
C LEU A 107 -0.56 30.18 -6.85
N ALA A 108 -0.54 31.51 -6.66
CA ALA A 108 0.53 32.34 -7.19
C ALA A 108 1.90 32.04 -6.57
N TYR A 109 1.96 31.36 -5.41
CA TYR A 109 3.22 30.95 -4.77
C TYR A 109 3.73 29.58 -5.24
N SER A 110 2.98 28.84 -6.07
CA SER A 110 3.27 27.43 -6.38
C SER A 110 4.66 27.22 -6.99
N ASN A 111 5.17 28.16 -7.80
CA ASN A 111 6.52 28.08 -8.37
C ASN A 111 7.67 28.23 -7.34
N GLN A 112 7.39 28.65 -6.11
CA GLN A 112 8.40 28.71 -5.05
C GLN A 112 8.61 27.34 -4.39
N TYR A 113 7.61 26.45 -4.52
CA TYR A 113 7.60 25.12 -3.93
C TYR A 113 8.12 24.08 -4.92
N GLU A 114 9.05 23.25 -4.47
CA GLU A 114 9.49 22.06 -5.19
C GLU A 114 8.74 20.86 -4.62
N THR A 115 8.03 20.11 -5.48
CA THR A 115 7.21 18.98 -5.06
C THR A 115 7.98 17.98 -4.21
N TYR A 116 7.51 17.76 -2.99
CA TYR A 116 8.04 16.79 -2.04
C TYR A 116 6.90 15.97 -1.48
N TYR A 117 6.71 14.75 -2.00
CA TYR A 117 5.57 13.86 -1.74
C TYR A 117 4.20 14.41 -2.18
N LYS A 118 3.74 15.51 -1.60
CA LYS A 118 2.53 16.26 -2.00
C LYS A 118 2.89 17.46 -2.86
N SER A 119 2.08 17.76 -3.86
CA SER A 119 2.19 19.01 -4.64
C SER A 119 1.71 20.20 -3.81
N TYR A 120 2.05 21.42 -4.23
CA TYR A 120 1.56 22.63 -3.55
C TYR A 120 0.02 22.71 -3.58
N ASP A 121 -0.58 22.30 -4.69
CA ASP A 121 -2.04 22.27 -4.87
C ASP A 121 -2.70 21.30 -3.85
N ASP A 122 -2.05 20.15 -3.58
CA ASP A 122 -2.51 19.20 -2.56
C ASP A 122 -2.44 19.79 -1.14
N LEU A 123 -1.41 20.60 -0.84
CA LEU A 123 -1.27 21.28 0.46
C LEU A 123 -2.35 22.36 0.64
N LEU A 124 -2.67 23.10 -0.43
CA LEU A 124 -3.76 24.05 -0.42
C LEU A 124 -5.12 23.37 -0.24
N LEU A 125 -5.37 22.27 -0.95
CA LEU A 125 -6.58 21.47 -0.76
C LEU A 125 -6.70 20.96 0.68
N GLN A 126 -5.59 20.46 1.26
CA GLN A 126 -5.60 20.01 2.66
C GLN A 126 -5.94 21.15 3.63
N ALA A 127 -5.38 22.35 3.42
CA ALA A 127 -5.71 23.53 4.23
C ALA A 127 -7.21 23.88 4.15
N LYS A 128 -7.80 23.83 2.94
CA LYS A 128 -9.24 24.04 2.74
C LYS A 128 -10.08 22.98 3.46
N ILE A 129 -9.70 21.70 3.34
CA ILE A 129 -10.38 20.60 4.05
C ILE A 129 -10.30 20.80 5.57
N ASN A 130 -9.14 21.18 6.10
CA ASN A 130 -8.97 21.38 7.54
C ASN A 130 -9.87 22.52 8.05
N ILE A 131 -9.98 23.62 7.32
CA ILE A 131 -10.91 24.71 7.63
C ILE A 131 -12.34 24.21 7.59
N GLU A 132 -12.73 23.53 6.52
CA GLU A 132 -14.11 23.09 6.32
C GLU A 132 -14.53 22.07 7.38
N LYS A 133 -13.64 21.16 7.76
CA LYS A 133 -13.87 20.18 8.82
C LYS A 133 -14.28 20.81 10.15
N THR A 134 -13.87 22.05 10.45
CA THR A 134 -14.25 22.74 11.70
C THR A 134 -15.74 23.06 11.80
N LYS A 135 -16.47 23.04 10.69
CA LYS A 135 -17.93 23.27 10.65
C LYS A 135 -18.74 22.03 11.07
N TYR A 136 -18.13 20.84 11.06
CA TYR A 136 -18.82 19.56 11.26
C TYR A 136 -18.21 18.75 12.41
N HIS A 137 -18.95 17.73 12.86
CA HIS A 137 -18.51 16.86 13.95
C HIS A 137 -17.79 15.62 13.44
N PHE A 138 -16.47 15.61 13.52
CA PHE A 138 -15.64 14.43 13.25
C PHE A 138 -15.16 13.79 14.55
N THR A 139 -15.01 12.47 14.56
CA THR A 139 -14.37 11.72 15.64
C THR A 139 -13.42 10.68 15.08
N GLN A 140 -12.34 10.42 15.79
CA GLN A 140 -11.42 9.32 15.53
C GLN A 140 -11.61 8.17 16.51
N SER A 141 -12.50 8.33 17.51
CA SER A 141 -12.78 7.28 18.46
C SER A 141 -13.80 6.31 17.88
N VAL A 142 -13.34 5.09 17.62
CA VAL A 142 -14.13 3.98 17.10
C VAL A 142 -15.13 3.49 18.14
N SER A 143 -14.89 3.75 19.43
CA SER A 143 -15.85 3.49 20.50
C SER A 143 -17.23 4.13 20.27
N ILE A 144 -17.32 5.17 19.42
CA ILE A 144 -18.60 5.78 19.03
C ILE A 144 -19.57 4.77 18.41
N LEU A 145 -19.06 3.73 17.75
CA LEU A 145 -19.88 2.69 17.12
C LEU A 145 -20.79 1.97 18.12
N ASN A 146 -20.37 1.83 19.39
CA ASN A 146 -21.20 1.25 20.46
C ASN A 146 -22.46 2.07 20.76
N ASN A 147 -22.43 3.36 20.45
CA ASN A 147 -23.53 4.28 20.71
C ASN A 147 -24.45 4.45 19.50
N TRP A 148 -24.11 3.83 18.35
CA TRP A 148 -24.86 3.97 17.12
C TRP A 148 -25.90 2.87 16.94
N ASN A 149 -27.14 3.28 16.74
CA ASN A 149 -28.25 2.41 16.37
C ASN A 149 -28.31 2.20 14.86
N GLY A 150 -28.83 1.06 14.42
CA GLY A 150 -29.08 0.77 13.01
C GLY A 150 -27.86 0.30 12.21
N LEU A 151 -26.74 -0.06 12.86
CA LEU A 151 -25.53 -0.55 12.16
C LEU A 151 -25.71 -1.89 11.41
N SER A 152 -26.83 -2.58 11.63
CA SER A 152 -27.22 -3.79 10.87
C SER A 152 -27.38 -3.54 9.37
N VAL A 153 -27.46 -2.28 8.94
CA VAL A 153 -27.44 -1.93 7.51
C VAL A 153 -26.09 -2.18 6.83
N ILE A 154 -25.01 -2.34 7.59
CA ILE A 154 -23.70 -2.75 7.08
C ILE A 154 -23.65 -4.27 7.05
N GLU A 155 -23.23 -4.85 5.93
CA GLU A 155 -23.12 -6.29 5.80
C GLU A 155 -22.22 -6.87 6.90
N GLY A 156 -22.68 -7.94 7.54
CA GLY A 156 -21.93 -8.64 8.60
C GLY A 156 -21.87 -7.96 9.97
N VAL A 157 -22.37 -6.73 10.13
CA VAL A 157 -22.40 -6.03 11.43
C VAL A 157 -23.67 -6.37 12.19
N ASN A 158 -23.52 -6.86 13.42
CA ASN A 158 -24.61 -7.13 14.38
C ASN A 158 -24.09 -6.96 15.82
N SER A 159 -24.94 -7.19 16.82
CA SER A 159 -24.57 -7.05 18.24
C SER A 159 -23.31 -7.82 18.63
N ASP A 160 -23.12 -9.01 18.04
CA ASP A 160 -22.05 -9.92 18.42
C ASP A 160 -20.74 -9.54 17.71
N SER A 161 -20.81 -9.19 16.41
CA SER A 161 -19.62 -8.80 15.62
C SER A 161 -19.16 -7.36 15.84
N LEU A 162 -19.99 -6.49 16.41
CA LEU A 162 -19.64 -5.09 16.65
C LEU A 162 -18.48 -4.94 17.63
N SER A 163 -18.46 -5.74 18.70
CA SER A 163 -17.38 -5.69 19.70
C SER A 163 -16.03 -6.08 19.09
N GLU A 164 -16.02 -7.13 18.27
CA GLU A 164 -14.82 -7.60 17.56
C GLU A 164 -14.32 -6.56 16.54
N LEU A 165 -15.24 -5.89 15.83
CA LEU A 165 -14.89 -4.81 14.91
C LEU A 165 -14.23 -3.64 15.64
N ILE A 166 -14.78 -3.23 16.78
CA ILE A 166 -14.22 -2.14 17.59
C ILE A 166 -12.84 -2.52 18.11
N GLU A 167 -12.68 -3.71 18.68
CA GLU A 167 -11.39 -4.21 19.19
C GLU A 167 -10.32 -4.27 18.07
N ALA A 168 -10.71 -4.65 16.86
CA ALA A 168 -9.79 -4.69 15.72
C ALA A 168 -9.36 -3.29 15.25
N LEU A 169 -10.23 -2.29 15.39
CA LEU A 169 -10.00 -0.92 14.91
C LEU A 169 -9.37 -0.01 15.98
N GLU A 170 -9.52 -0.30 17.26
CA GLU A 170 -9.00 0.51 18.38
C GLU A 170 -7.48 0.80 18.26
N PRO A 171 -6.60 -0.14 17.85
CA PRO A 171 -5.18 0.13 17.67
C PRO A 171 -4.85 1.16 16.57
N LEU A 172 -5.81 1.44 15.69
CA LEU A 172 -5.68 2.33 14.53
C LEU A 172 -6.20 3.76 14.80
N GLU A 173 -6.83 4.01 15.95
CA GLU A 173 -7.39 5.32 16.30
C GLU A 173 -6.34 6.44 16.21
N GLY A 174 -6.69 7.51 15.49
CA GLY A 174 -5.87 8.72 15.35
C GLY A 174 -4.54 8.52 14.62
N LYS A 175 -4.35 7.37 13.95
CA LYS A 175 -3.13 7.09 13.18
C LYS A 175 -3.39 7.19 11.68
N ASN A 176 -2.42 7.74 10.95
CA ASN A 176 -2.42 7.67 9.50
C ASN A 176 -1.81 6.33 9.06
N HIS A 177 -2.64 5.29 8.93
CA HIS A 177 -2.19 3.92 8.65
C HIS A 177 -2.18 3.56 7.16
N GLY A 178 -2.72 4.42 6.27
CA GLY A 178 -2.80 4.15 4.83
C GLY A 178 -3.63 2.90 4.46
N LEU A 179 -4.46 2.42 5.39
CA LEU A 179 -5.32 1.26 5.20
C LEU A 179 -6.70 1.74 4.77
N ASN A 180 -7.22 1.15 3.70
CA ASN A 180 -8.58 1.38 3.22
C ASN A 180 -9.28 0.02 3.15
N MET A 181 -10.36 -0.13 3.92
CA MET A 181 -11.17 -1.34 4.02
C MET A 181 -12.58 -1.03 3.53
N SER A 182 -12.92 -1.49 2.32
CA SER A 182 -14.26 -1.31 1.78
C SER A 182 -15.25 -2.25 2.48
N VAL A 183 -16.33 -1.68 3.01
CA VAL A 183 -17.49 -2.38 3.53
C VAL A 183 -18.70 -2.14 2.64
N SER A 184 -19.57 -3.15 2.55
CA SER A 184 -20.78 -3.11 1.74
C SER A 184 -22.01 -2.90 2.62
N LEU A 185 -23.05 -2.31 2.03
CA LEU A 185 -24.40 -2.37 2.60
C LEU A 185 -24.90 -3.81 2.60
N SER A 186 -25.77 -4.14 3.56
CA SER A 186 -26.39 -5.45 3.61
C SER A 186 -27.44 -5.63 2.51
N GLU A 187 -27.51 -6.84 1.94
CA GLU A 187 -28.55 -7.19 0.97
C GLU A 187 -29.96 -7.23 1.60
N ASN A 188 -30.05 -7.41 2.92
CA ASN A 188 -31.30 -7.65 3.65
C ASN A 188 -31.76 -6.48 4.53
N ILE A 189 -31.46 -5.24 4.14
CA ILE A 189 -31.88 -4.04 4.89
C ILE A 189 -33.41 -3.96 4.94
N THR A 190 -33.97 -3.93 6.15
CA THR A 190 -35.39 -3.71 6.41
C THR A 190 -35.69 -2.25 6.70
N LYS A 191 -36.97 -1.84 6.60
CA LYS A 191 -37.39 -0.49 7.03
C LYS A 191 -37.05 -0.20 8.49
N SER A 192 -37.14 -1.22 9.36
CA SER A 192 -36.83 -1.06 10.78
C SER A 192 -35.36 -0.71 11.00
N ASP A 193 -34.45 -1.28 10.21
CA ASP A 193 -33.02 -0.96 10.27
C ASP A 193 -32.78 0.49 9.88
N VAL A 194 -33.46 0.97 8.83
CA VAL A 194 -33.36 2.36 8.36
C VAL A 194 -33.92 3.34 9.40
N TYR A 195 -35.06 3.04 10.02
CA TYR A 195 -35.61 3.88 11.08
C TYR A 195 -34.71 3.92 12.33
N ALA A 196 -34.05 2.80 12.68
CA ALA A 196 -33.14 2.76 13.82
C ALA A 196 -31.94 3.69 13.67
N LEU A 197 -31.47 3.97 12.44
CA LEU A 197 -30.41 4.96 12.19
C LEU A 197 -30.80 6.36 12.65
N LEU A 198 -32.10 6.69 12.65
CA LEU A 198 -32.58 7.99 13.09
C LEU A 198 -32.52 8.14 14.61
N ASP A 199 -32.53 7.05 15.38
CA ASP A 199 -32.53 7.09 16.85
C ASP A 199 -31.21 7.64 17.43
N ASN A 200 -30.22 7.91 16.59
CA ASN A 200 -28.93 8.52 16.92
C ASN A 200 -29.03 10.04 17.18
N ASN A 201 -29.88 10.48 18.11
CA ASN A 201 -30.25 11.88 18.33
C ASN A 201 -29.09 12.89 18.38
N HIS A 202 -27.99 12.55 19.07
CA HIS A 202 -26.86 13.47 19.29
C HIS A 202 -25.67 13.24 18.37
N SER A 203 -25.67 12.13 17.62
CA SER A 203 -24.53 11.70 16.81
C SER A 203 -24.92 11.30 15.39
N PHE A 204 -26.12 11.70 14.95
CA PHE A 204 -26.66 11.36 13.63
C PHE A 204 -25.70 11.79 12.50
N SER A 205 -25.20 13.03 12.58
CA SER A 205 -24.24 13.61 11.64
C SER A 205 -22.84 13.73 12.25
N THR A 206 -22.44 12.74 13.07
CA THR A 206 -21.05 12.59 13.52
C THR A 206 -20.31 11.64 12.61
N TYR A 207 -19.22 12.10 12.00
CA TYR A 207 -18.44 11.36 11.02
C TYR A 207 -17.25 10.67 11.69
N LEU A 208 -17.23 9.34 11.64
CA LEU A 208 -16.10 8.53 12.11
C LEU A 208 -15.01 8.48 11.04
N GLU A 209 -13.83 9.00 11.40
CA GLU A 209 -12.60 8.81 10.64
C GLU A 209 -12.00 7.45 11.02
N SER A 210 -12.04 6.50 10.08
CA SER A 210 -11.53 5.15 10.30
C SER A 210 -11.03 4.57 8.96
N PRO A 211 -10.33 3.43 8.98
CA PRO A 211 -10.01 2.71 7.75
C PRO A 211 -11.24 2.21 6.96
N LEU A 212 -12.45 2.26 7.51
CA LEU A 212 -13.65 1.75 6.85
C LEU A 212 -14.17 2.72 5.79
N TYR A 213 -14.41 2.21 4.59
CA TYR A 213 -15.00 2.94 3.46
C TYR A 213 -16.34 2.32 3.10
N ILE A 214 -17.38 3.13 2.88
CA ILE A 214 -18.69 2.63 2.44
C ILE A 214 -19.24 3.45 1.28
N ALA A 215 -19.61 2.78 0.18
CA ALA A 215 -20.22 3.42 -1.00
C ALA A 215 -19.49 4.70 -1.45
N ASN A 216 -18.15 4.63 -1.53
CA ASN A 216 -17.23 5.73 -1.86
C ASN A 216 -17.11 6.86 -0.83
N SER A 217 -17.69 6.72 0.36
CA SER A 217 -17.42 7.59 1.50
C SER A 217 -16.19 7.11 2.28
N PRO A 218 -15.23 8.00 2.60
CA PRO A 218 -14.13 7.71 3.53
C PRO A 218 -14.55 7.81 5.00
N PHE A 219 -15.80 8.18 5.28
CA PHE A 219 -16.33 8.32 6.63
C PHE A 219 -17.57 7.45 6.82
N LEU A 220 -17.74 6.98 8.05
CA LEU A 220 -18.96 6.32 8.49
C LEU A 220 -19.77 7.28 9.38
N SER A 221 -21.08 7.37 9.16
CA SER A 221 -22.00 8.05 10.08
C SER A 221 -23.42 7.48 9.92
N PRO A 222 -24.28 7.60 10.95
CA PRO A 222 -25.69 7.23 10.80
C PRO A 222 -26.40 7.99 9.68
N SER A 223 -26.09 9.27 9.47
CA SER A 223 -26.64 10.09 8.38
C SER A 223 -26.25 9.56 7.00
N ILE A 224 -24.99 9.17 6.81
CA ILE A 224 -24.50 8.57 5.56
C ILE A 224 -25.19 7.23 5.31
N LEU A 225 -25.22 6.36 6.32
CA LEU A 225 -25.89 5.05 6.22
C LEU A 225 -27.37 5.18 5.90
N PHE A 226 -28.03 6.20 6.45
CA PHE A 226 -29.44 6.50 6.20
C PHE A 226 -29.66 6.87 4.74
N ILE A 227 -28.85 7.79 4.20
CA ILE A 227 -28.94 8.22 2.79
C ILE A 227 -28.68 7.06 1.83
N LEU A 228 -27.67 6.24 2.11
CA LEU A 228 -27.34 5.07 1.31
C LEU A 228 -28.43 3.98 1.34
N SER A 229 -29.32 4.01 2.34
CA SER A 229 -30.41 3.06 2.53
C SER A 229 -31.79 3.67 2.26
N ALA A 230 -31.86 4.92 1.80
CA ALA A 230 -33.08 5.72 1.74
C ALA A 230 -34.19 5.08 0.88
N GLU A 231 -33.83 4.43 -0.23
CA GLU A 231 -34.78 3.79 -1.17
C GLU A 231 -35.54 2.58 -0.59
N LYS A 232 -35.20 2.14 0.63
CA LYS A 232 -36.02 1.16 1.36
C LYS A 232 -37.31 1.78 1.92
N LEU A 233 -37.35 3.10 2.02
CA LEU A 233 -38.55 3.88 2.32
C LEU A 233 -39.19 4.31 1.00
N ASN A 234 -40.52 4.34 0.93
CA ASN A 234 -41.18 5.01 -0.20
C ASN A 234 -41.03 6.53 -0.08
N ILE A 235 -41.40 7.27 -1.13
CA ILE A 235 -41.17 8.72 -1.20
C ILE A 235 -41.87 9.51 -0.08
N ASP A 236 -43.07 9.10 0.34
CA ASP A 236 -43.82 9.77 1.41
C ASP A 236 -43.21 9.48 2.79
N GLU A 237 -42.82 8.23 3.04
CA GLU A 237 -42.09 7.82 4.24
C GLU A 237 -40.75 8.56 4.31
N TYR A 238 -40.00 8.61 3.21
CA TYR A 238 -38.72 9.31 3.13
C TYR A 238 -38.91 10.78 3.46
N LYS A 239 -39.85 11.48 2.81
CA LYS A 239 -40.17 12.90 3.05
C LYS A 239 -40.45 13.20 4.51
N GLN A 240 -41.26 12.37 5.17
CA GLN A 240 -41.54 12.52 6.60
C GLN A 240 -40.27 12.29 7.43
N THR A 241 -39.50 11.28 7.06
CA THR A 241 -38.33 10.85 7.81
C THR A 241 -37.20 11.85 7.78
N ILE A 242 -36.88 12.37 6.59
CA ILE A 242 -35.83 13.37 6.45
C ILE A 242 -36.15 14.59 7.33
N SER A 243 -37.43 15.00 7.43
CA SER A 243 -37.85 16.17 8.23
C SER A 243 -37.55 16.08 9.74
N LEU A 244 -37.20 14.89 10.25
CA LEU A 244 -36.88 14.64 11.66
C LEU A 244 -35.42 14.90 12.02
N ARG A 245 -34.55 15.07 11.01
CA ARG A 245 -33.10 15.21 11.18
C ARG A 245 -32.54 16.30 10.28
N SER A 246 -31.36 16.79 10.63
CA SER A 246 -30.62 17.75 9.82
C SER A 246 -29.59 17.02 8.98
N PHE A 247 -29.57 17.34 7.69
CA PHE A 247 -28.61 16.84 6.72
C PHE A 247 -27.74 18.01 6.26
N THR A 248 -26.53 17.71 5.82
CA THR A 248 -25.55 18.71 5.39
C THR A 248 -25.15 18.48 3.94
N VAL A 249 -24.27 19.34 3.43
CA VAL A 249 -23.61 19.16 2.13
C VAL A 249 -23.01 17.75 1.95
N ASN A 250 -22.50 17.14 3.03
CA ASN A 250 -21.78 15.86 2.96
C ASN A 250 -22.71 14.70 2.56
N GLU A 251 -23.93 14.70 3.08
CA GLU A 251 -24.95 13.70 2.75
C GLU A 251 -25.47 13.87 1.31
N VAL A 252 -25.70 15.11 0.89
CA VAL A 252 -26.15 15.42 -0.47
C VAL A 252 -25.08 15.03 -1.50
N ALA A 253 -23.81 15.31 -1.20
CA ALA A 253 -22.69 14.92 -2.05
C ALA A 253 -22.67 13.42 -2.32
N LEU A 254 -22.85 12.61 -1.27
CA LEU A 254 -22.89 11.15 -1.38
C LEU A 254 -24.15 10.67 -2.11
N ALA A 255 -25.30 11.32 -1.92
CA ALA A 255 -26.52 11.00 -2.66
C ALA A 255 -26.34 11.21 -4.17
N ILE A 256 -25.74 12.34 -4.59
CA ILE A 256 -25.45 12.61 -6.01
C ILE A 256 -24.49 11.56 -6.57
N GLN A 257 -23.42 11.24 -5.85
CA GLN A 257 -22.39 10.31 -6.30
C GLN A 257 -22.90 8.87 -6.44
N ASN A 258 -23.82 8.46 -5.57
CA ASN A 258 -24.42 7.13 -5.61
C ASN A 258 -25.67 7.07 -6.51
N ASN A 259 -25.88 8.08 -7.37
CA ASN A 259 -26.99 8.17 -8.31
C ASN A 259 -28.37 8.02 -7.66
N MET A 260 -28.55 8.61 -6.47
CA MET A 260 -29.86 8.65 -5.81
C MET A 260 -30.93 9.18 -6.79
N PRO A 261 -32.11 8.53 -6.89
CA PRO A 261 -33.16 8.98 -7.79
C PRO A 261 -33.56 10.43 -7.50
N ASN A 262 -33.78 11.20 -8.57
CA ASN A 262 -33.99 12.65 -8.47
C ASN A 262 -35.15 13.05 -7.54
N GLU A 263 -36.20 12.22 -7.43
CA GLU A 263 -37.33 12.47 -6.51
C GLU A 263 -36.91 12.45 -5.03
N TYR A 264 -35.95 11.60 -4.64
CA TYR A 264 -35.39 11.58 -3.29
C TYR A 264 -34.35 12.70 -3.11
N LEU A 265 -33.50 12.90 -4.13
CA LEU A 265 -32.43 13.90 -4.08
C LEU A 265 -32.97 15.32 -3.93
N ILE A 266 -34.04 15.67 -4.66
CA ILE A 266 -34.67 16.99 -4.57
C ILE A 266 -35.23 17.25 -3.17
N LEU A 267 -35.91 16.26 -2.58
CA LEU A 267 -36.43 16.37 -1.21
C LEU A 267 -35.29 16.55 -0.19
N LEU A 268 -34.17 15.86 -0.38
CA LEU A 268 -32.99 16.02 0.48
C LEU A 268 -32.37 17.42 0.33
N LEU A 269 -32.22 17.90 -0.91
CA LEU A 269 -31.69 19.23 -1.22
C LEU A 269 -32.52 20.36 -0.60
N ASP A 270 -33.85 20.26 -0.65
CA ASP A 270 -34.76 21.23 -0.05
C ASP A 270 -34.62 21.33 1.48
N GLN A 271 -34.08 20.29 2.12
CA GLN A 271 -34.01 20.18 3.57
C GLN A 271 -32.60 20.28 4.15
N ALA A 272 -31.57 20.01 3.35
CA ALA A 272 -30.19 20.07 3.80
C ALA A 272 -29.79 21.52 4.15
N ALA A 273 -29.00 21.67 5.20
CA ALA A 273 -28.35 22.92 5.55
C ALA A 273 -26.97 23.01 4.86
N ASP A 274 -26.46 24.24 4.78
CA ASP A 274 -25.09 24.55 4.36
C ASP A 274 -24.73 23.94 2.99
N ILE A 275 -25.68 23.88 2.05
CA ILE A 275 -25.52 23.25 0.72
C ILE A 275 -24.47 23.95 -0.16
N GLU A 276 -24.05 25.16 0.21
CA GLU A 276 -22.99 25.94 -0.40
C GLU A 276 -21.58 25.58 0.11
N ASP A 277 -21.47 24.82 1.20
CA ASP A 277 -20.20 24.42 1.79
C ASP A 277 -19.42 23.47 0.86
N MET A 278 -18.13 23.27 1.19
CA MET A 278 -17.29 22.34 0.45
C MET A 278 -17.57 20.90 0.92
N PRO A 279 -17.92 19.97 0.02
CA PRO A 279 -18.24 18.59 0.38
C PRO A 279 -16.97 17.80 0.76
N ILE A 280 -16.79 17.52 2.06
CA ILE A 280 -15.57 16.89 2.59
C ILE A 280 -15.38 15.44 2.13
N PRO A 281 -16.42 14.56 2.13
CA PRO A 281 -16.27 13.15 1.72
C PRO A 281 -15.73 12.94 0.32
N ARG A 282 -15.81 13.96 -0.56
CA ARG A 282 -15.47 13.81 -1.97
C ARG A 282 -14.17 14.49 -2.39
N GLN A 283 -13.37 14.96 -1.45
CA GLN A 283 -12.05 15.51 -1.75
C GLN A 283 -11.01 14.39 -1.89
N ASP A 284 -10.37 14.30 -3.05
CA ASP A 284 -9.27 13.38 -3.35
C ASP A 284 -8.13 14.11 -4.07
N TYR A 285 -6.93 13.52 -4.05
CA TYR A 285 -5.75 14.04 -4.74
C TYR A 285 -6.02 14.26 -6.23
N SER A 286 -6.69 13.32 -6.90
CA SER A 286 -6.98 13.48 -8.33
C SER A 286 -8.20 14.34 -8.62
N ASP A 287 -9.23 14.36 -7.78
CA ASP A 287 -10.46 15.12 -8.04
C ASP A 287 -10.88 15.89 -6.78
N SER A 288 -11.01 17.20 -6.91
CA SER A 288 -11.42 18.11 -5.84
C SER A 288 -12.57 18.97 -6.33
N TYR A 289 -13.56 19.20 -5.47
CA TYR A 289 -14.81 19.86 -5.84
C TYR A 289 -15.13 20.95 -4.83
N GLU A 290 -15.43 22.15 -5.31
CA GLU A 290 -15.65 23.29 -4.42
C GLU A 290 -17.04 23.26 -3.78
N ASN A 291 -18.01 22.65 -4.46
CA ASN A 291 -19.41 22.59 -4.01
C ASN A 291 -20.17 21.40 -4.62
N LEU A 292 -21.44 21.25 -4.27
CA LEU A 292 -22.31 20.18 -4.77
C LEU A 292 -22.54 20.19 -6.28
N ALA A 293 -22.55 21.38 -6.90
CA ALA A 293 -22.77 21.49 -8.35
C ALA A 293 -21.58 20.91 -9.11
N ASP A 294 -20.35 21.08 -8.61
CA ASP A 294 -19.17 20.43 -9.17
C ASP A 294 -19.26 18.89 -9.13
N ILE A 295 -19.80 18.33 -8.04
CA ILE A 295 -20.05 16.88 -7.93
C ILE A 295 -21.12 16.43 -8.92
N ALA A 296 -22.21 17.19 -9.08
CA ALA A 296 -23.25 16.88 -10.05
C ALA A 296 -22.73 16.95 -11.49
N VAL A 297 -21.81 17.88 -11.79
CA VAL A 297 -21.09 17.93 -13.08
C VAL A 297 -20.26 16.66 -13.29
N ALA A 298 -19.47 16.26 -12.30
CA ALA A 298 -18.61 15.07 -12.39
C ALA A 298 -19.39 13.77 -12.60
N ASN A 299 -20.61 13.69 -12.06
CA ASN A 299 -21.52 12.55 -12.21
C ASN A 299 -22.45 12.65 -13.43
N PHE A 300 -22.37 13.75 -14.19
CA PHE A 300 -23.22 14.03 -15.36
C PHE A 300 -24.72 14.05 -15.02
N ASN A 301 -25.08 14.58 -13.85
CA ASN A 301 -26.47 14.70 -13.39
C ASN A 301 -27.02 16.12 -13.63
N VAL A 302 -27.54 16.35 -14.84
CA VAL A 302 -28.09 17.65 -15.26
C VAL A 302 -29.29 18.09 -14.44
N GLU A 303 -30.13 17.15 -13.99
CA GLU A 303 -31.31 17.50 -13.22
C GLU A 303 -30.92 18.02 -11.83
N ALA A 304 -29.97 17.35 -11.16
CA ALA A 304 -29.38 17.87 -9.93
C ALA A 304 -28.73 19.26 -10.13
N LEU A 305 -28.03 19.48 -11.25
CA LEU A 305 -27.45 20.80 -11.58
C LEU A 305 -28.49 21.90 -11.70
N LYS A 306 -29.61 21.62 -12.37
CA LYS A 306 -30.71 22.60 -12.52
C LYS A 306 -31.30 22.96 -11.18
N VAL A 307 -31.51 21.98 -10.30
CA VAL A 307 -32.06 22.17 -8.96
C VAL A 307 -31.07 22.96 -8.09
N LEU A 308 -29.81 22.54 -8.01
CA LEU A 308 -28.76 23.27 -7.29
C LEU A 308 -28.66 24.74 -7.72
N ASN A 309 -28.75 25.02 -9.01
CA ASN A 309 -28.75 26.39 -9.53
C ASN A 309 -29.98 27.20 -9.08
N GLN A 310 -31.15 26.58 -8.87
CA GLN A 310 -32.33 27.24 -8.27
C GLN A 310 -32.09 27.62 -6.80
N HIS A 311 -31.30 26.81 -6.07
CA HIS A 311 -30.85 27.11 -4.71
C HIS A 311 -29.63 28.04 -4.65
N GLY A 312 -29.16 28.56 -5.80
CA GLY A 312 -28.01 29.47 -5.85
C GLY A 312 -26.64 28.79 -5.82
N VAL A 313 -26.57 27.46 -5.73
CA VAL A 313 -25.33 26.69 -5.79
C VAL A 313 -24.95 26.49 -7.25
N LYS A 314 -23.87 27.14 -7.69
CA LYS A 314 -23.43 27.13 -9.09
C LYS A 314 -22.11 26.38 -9.25
N PRO A 315 -21.92 25.66 -10.37
CA PRO A 315 -20.63 25.06 -10.68
C PRO A 315 -19.49 26.07 -10.69
N THR A 316 -18.30 25.62 -10.31
CA THR A 316 -17.08 26.42 -10.31
C THR A 316 -16.80 26.96 -11.71
N ASN A 317 -16.44 28.25 -11.79
CA ASN A 317 -16.13 28.91 -13.05
C ASN A 317 -15.00 29.92 -12.87
N GLU A 318 -13.80 29.43 -12.56
CA GLU A 318 -12.63 30.28 -12.35
C GLU A 318 -11.56 30.06 -13.44
N PRO A 319 -11.57 30.89 -14.51
CA PRO A 319 -10.59 30.81 -15.58
C PRO A 319 -9.15 30.94 -15.06
N GLY A 320 -8.30 29.98 -15.36
CA GLY A 320 -6.92 29.87 -14.88
C GLY A 320 -6.72 28.95 -13.67
N ILE A 321 -7.80 28.45 -13.05
CA ILE A 321 -7.75 27.46 -11.96
C ILE A 321 -8.54 26.21 -12.35
N MET A 322 -9.87 26.32 -12.40
CA MET A 322 -10.77 25.21 -12.67
C MET A 322 -12.12 25.74 -13.14
N THR A 323 -12.78 25.01 -14.02
CA THR A 323 -14.17 25.27 -14.41
C THR A 323 -14.99 23.99 -14.42
N ALA A 324 -16.30 24.12 -14.37
CA ALA A 324 -17.24 23.03 -14.56
C ALA A 324 -17.01 22.25 -15.86
N MET A 325 -16.63 22.95 -16.94
CA MET A 325 -16.36 22.27 -18.20
C MET A 325 -15.11 21.38 -18.11
N ASP A 326 -14.07 21.82 -17.38
CA ASP A 326 -12.92 20.97 -17.10
C ASP A 326 -13.32 19.74 -16.30
N ILE A 327 -14.11 19.91 -15.24
CA ILE A 327 -14.59 18.82 -14.39
C ILE A 327 -15.36 17.79 -15.22
N ALA A 328 -16.30 18.24 -16.07
CA ALA A 328 -17.07 17.35 -16.94
C ALA A 328 -16.18 16.57 -17.90
N ILE A 329 -15.24 17.24 -18.57
CA ILE A 329 -14.36 16.61 -19.56
C ILE A 329 -13.42 15.58 -18.88
N MET A 330 -12.90 15.89 -17.70
CA MET A 330 -11.98 15.01 -16.97
C MET A 330 -12.65 13.75 -16.42
N ASN A 331 -13.96 13.80 -16.20
CA ASN A 331 -14.74 12.65 -15.73
C ASN A 331 -15.38 11.83 -16.86
N LEU A 332 -15.08 12.14 -18.13
CA LEU A 332 -15.55 11.32 -19.24
C LEU A 332 -14.93 9.91 -19.20
N PRO A 333 -15.71 8.85 -19.45
CA PRO A 333 -15.18 7.49 -19.53
C PRO A 333 -14.07 7.36 -20.58
N SER A 334 -13.02 6.60 -20.26
CA SER A 334 -11.94 6.29 -21.21
C SER A 334 -12.23 5.06 -22.08
N GLU A 335 -13.25 4.26 -21.75
CA GLU A 335 -13.52 2.97 -22.39
C GLU A 335 -14.62 3.05 -23.45
N ASP A 336 -14.32 2.59 -24.66
CA ASP A 336 -15.25 2.60 -25.79
C ASP A 336 -16.56 1.84 -25.55
N LYS A 337 -16.51 0.78 -24.73
CA LYS A 337 -17.69 -0.04 -24.41
C LYS A 337 -18.76 0.75 -23.66
N VAL A 338 -18.35 1.62 -22.74
CA VAL A 338 -19.25 2.48 -21.97
C VAL A 338 -20.08 3.36 -22.89
N TYR A 339 -19.52 3.83 -24.00
CA TYR A 339 -20.25 4.65 -24.97
C TYR A 339 -21.20 3.88 -25.88
N LYS A 340 -20.98 2.57 -26.06
CA LYS A 340 -21.82 1.69 -26.89
C LYS A 340 -23.03 1.13 -26.16
N GLU A 341 -22.95 1.04 -24.84
CA GLU A 341 -24.02 0.56 -23.96
C GLU A 341 -25.00 1.67 -23.55
N LEU A 342 -24.74 2.93 -23.93
CA LEU A 342 -25.64 4.05 -23.69
C LEU A 342 -26.78 4.05 -24.71
N ASP A 343 -28.00 4.12 -24.20
CA ASP A 343 -29.19 4.29 -25.02
C ASP A 343 -29.14 5.63 -25.79
N SER A 344 -29.46 5.63 -27.09
CA SER A 344 -29.20 6.76 -27.98
C SER A 344 -29.98 8.03 -27.65
N ASP A 345 -31.06 7.90 -26.88
CA ASP A 345 -31.93 9.00 -26.43
C ASP A 345 -31.55 9.55 -25.04
N SER A 346 -30.60 8.91 -24.32
CA SER A 346 -30.24 9.25 -22.94
C SER A 346 -28.73 9.40 -22.73
N ASN A 347 -28.05 10.15 -23.59
CA ASN A 347 -26.63 10.44 -23.40
C ASN A 347 -26.41 11.55 -22.35
N LYS A 348 -26.38 11.17 -21.06
CA LYS A 348 -26.13 12.08 -19.92
C LYS A 348 -24.88 12.95 -20.08
N TYR A 349 -23.85 12.45 -20.75
CA TYR A 349 -22.61 13.18 -21.04
C TYR A 349 -22.86 14.35 -21.99
N LEU A 350 -23.58 14.09 -23.09
CA LEU A 350 -23.96 15.11 -24.07
C LEU A 350 -24.84 16.19 -23.42
N ASN A 351 -25.83 15.78 -22.61
CA ASN A 351 -26.73 16.70 -21.93
C ASN A 351 -25.98 17.63 -20.97
N THR A 352 -25.05 17.09 -20.18
CA THR A 352 -24.26 17.87 -19.22
C THR A 352 -23.34 18.86 -19.93
N LEU A 353 -22.58 18.40 -20.93
CA LEU A 353 -21.68 19.27 -21.69
C LEU A 353 -22.45 20.36 -22.45
N THR A 354 -23.63 20.03 -23.00
CA THR A 354 -24.50 21.00 -23.68
C THR A 354 -24.99 22.05 -22.69
N TYR A 355 -25.52 21.62 -21.53
CA TYR A 355 -25.96 22.52 -20.47
C TYR A 355 -24.84 23.47 -20.03
N LEU A 356 -23.63 22.96 -19.80
CA LEU A 356 -22.48 23.78 -19.42
C LEU A 356 -22.08 24.76 -20.53
N LYS A 357 -22.06 24.30 -21.79
CA LYS A 357 -21.73 25.17 -22.93
C LYS A 357 -22.75 26.30 -23.11
N GLU A 358 -24.04 26.00 -23.01
CA GLU A 358 -25.14 26.97 -23.13
C GLU A 358 -25.12 28.02 -22.00
N ASN A 359 -24.64 27.62 -20.81
CA ASN A 359 -24.43 28.53 -19.68
C ASN A 359 -23.06 29.23 -19.69
N GLY A 360 -22.28 29.10 -20.78
CA GLY A 360 -21.05 29.86 -21.00
C GLY A 360 -19.80 29.33 -20.30
N TYR A 361 -19.82 28.09 -19.78
CA TYR A 361 -18.64 27.47 -19.20
C TYR A 361 -17.64 27.06 -20.31
N LYS A 362 -16.37 27.40 -20.11
CA LYS A 362 -15.26 27.19 -21.06
C LYS A 362 -14.24 26.23 -20.44
N ALA A 363 -13.41 25.58 -21.24
CA ALA A 363 -12.41 24.63 -20.75
C ALA A 363 -10.97 25.12 -20.93
N HIS A 364 -10.07 24.65 -20.07
CA HIS A 364 -8.65 24.83 -20.25
C HIS A 364 -8.11 23.83 -21.28
N GLY A 365 -7.36 24.33 -22.25
CA GLY A 365 -6.75 23.45 -23.24
C GLY A 365 -5.99 24.17 -24.32
N LYS A 366 -5.63 23.42 -25.35
CA LYS A 366 -5.06 23.94 -26.59
C LYS A 366 -5.43 23.03 -27.75
N ASP A 367 -5.67 23.65 -28.90
CA ASP A 367 -5.77 22.92 -30.15
C ASP A 367 -4.40 22.66 -30.74
N LYS A 368 -4.24 21.48 -31.34
CA LYS A 368 -3.10 21.15 -32.18
C LYS A 368 -3.61 20.58 -33.49
N GLN A 369 -3.20 21.20 -34.58
CA GLN A 369 -3.46 20.65 -35.91
C GLN A 369 -2.49 19.51 -36.21
N PHE A 370 -3.05 18.42 -36.72
CA PHE A 370 -2.33 17.33 -37.36
C PHE A 370 -2.84 17.20 -38.80
N ASP A 371 -2.07 16.54 -39.67
CA ASP A 371 -2.33 16.46 -41.11
C ASP A 371 -3.73 15.91 -41.47
N SER A 372 -4.38 15.17 -40.56
CA SER A 372 -5.71 14.56 -40.76
C SER A 372 -6.82 15.06 -39.82
N ALA A 373 -6.51 15.84 -38.78
CA ALA A 373 -7.51 16.35 -37.83
C ALA A 373 -6.95 17.42 -36.87
N THR A 374 -7.83 18.31 -36.40
CA THR A 374 -7.56 19.11 -35.20
C THR A 374 -7.84 18.27 -33.96
N ILE A 375 -6.87 18.17 -33.07
CA ILE A 375 -7.00 17.51 -31.77
C ILE A 375 -6.96 18.56 -30.68
N THR A 376 -7.97 18.57 -29.81
CA THR A 376 -8.02 19.44 -28.64
C THR A 376 -7.46 18.68 -27.44
N PHE A 377 -6.43 19.27 -26.83
CA PHE A 377 -5.82 18.77 -25.60
C PHE A 377 -6.35 19.59 -24.44
N PHE A 378 -7.25 18.99 -23.66
CA PHE A 378 -7.77 19.59 -22.44
C PHE A 378 -6.81 19.35 -21.29
N ARG A 379 -6.55 20.40 -20.52
CA ARG A 379 -5.64 20.37 -19.38
C ARG A 379 -6.02 21.47 -18.42
N ALA A 380 -6.80 21.15 -17.39
CA ALA A 380 -6.90 22.02 -16.23
C ALA A 380 -5.56 22.03 -15.47
N PRO A 381 -5.18 23.19 -14.90
CA PRO A 381 -4.08 23.30 -13.95
C PRO A 381 -4.16 22.21 -12.85
N GLY A 382 -3.03 21.58 -12.54
CA GLY A 382 -2.93 20.60 -11.43
C GLY A 382 -3.61 19.23 -11.65
N LYS A 383 -4.26 18.96 -12.78
CA LYS A 383 -5.11 17.76 -12.97
C LYS A 383 -4.78 16.92 -14.21
N ARG A 384 -5.55 15.83 -14.41
CA ARG A 384 -5.41 14.85 -15.51
C ARG A 384 -5.60 15.53 -16.87
N GLN A 385 -4.97 14.98 -17.90
CA GLN A 385 -5.10 15.45 -19.29
C GLN A 385 -6.14 14.62 -20.02
N PHE A 386 -6.94 15.26 -20.87
CA PHE A 386 -7.91 14.58 -21.72
C PHE A 386 -7.70 14.97 -23.19
N ASN A 387 -7.83 14.00 -24.08
CA ASN A 387 -7.64 14.20 -25.52
C ASN A 387 -8.94 13.88 -26.25
N SER A 388 -9.43 14.84 -27.04
CA SER A 388 -10.68 14.68 -27.80
C SER A 388 -10.70 13.46 -28.74
N HIS A 389 -9.54 12.96 -29.18
CA HIS A 389 -9.43 11.78 -30.04
C HIS A 389 -9.76 10.45 -29.32
N MET A 390 -9.74 10.43 -27.98
CA MET A 390 -10.04 9.24 -27.19
C MET A 390 -11.54 8.85 -27.23
N LEU A 391 -12.40 9.72 -27.76
CA LEU A 391 -13.84 9.48 -27.77
C LEU A 391 -14.29 8.78 -29.05
N PRO A 392 -14.90 7.60 -28.99
CA PRO A 392 -15.35 6.87 -30.18
C PRO A 392 -16.64 7.44 -30.80
N GLU A 393 -17.47 8.15 -30.01
CA GLU A 393 -18.78 8.64 -30.43
C GLU A 393 -18.68 10.00 -31.16
N SER A 394 -19.31 10.12 -32.33
CA SER A 394 -19.12 11.26 -33.23
C SER A 394 -19.77 12.54 -32.72
N LYS A 395 -20.99 12.50 -32.15
CA LYS A 395 -21.69 13.71 -31.68
C LYS A 395 -21.01 14.34 -30.46
N LEU A 396 -20.55 13.53 -29.51
CA LEU A 396 -19.82 13.94 -28.32
C LEU A 396 -18.47 14.52 -28.71
N ARG A 397 -17.78 13.90 -29.69
CA ARG A 397 -16.53 14.42 -30.23
C ARG A 397 -16.74 15.79 -30.91
N GLU A 398 -17.78 15.94 -31.73
CA GLU A 398 -18.16 17.21 -32.35
C GLU A 398 -18.50 18.28 -31.31
N LEU A 399 -19.28 17.94 -30.28
CA LEU A 399 -19.61 18.86 -29.19
C LEU A 399 -18.34 19.33 -28.48
N ILE A 400 -17.45 18.41 -28.10
CA ILE A 400 -16.23 18.75 -27.37
C ILE A 400 -15.29 19.63 -28.20
N GLN A 401 -15.16 19.38 -29.49
CA GLN A 401 -14.38 20.23 -30.39
C GLN A 401 -14.96 21.65 -30.54
N SER A 402 -16.24 21.82 -30.24
CA SER A 402 -16.93 23.11 -30.30
C SER A 402 -16.94 23.89 -28.96
N ILE A 403 -16.32 23.33 -27.91
CA ILE A 403 -16.18 24.00 -26.61
C ILE A 403 -15.14 25.10 -26.74
N GLU A 404 -15.48 26.30 -26.27
CA GLU A 404 -14.55 27.43 -26.27
C GLU A 404 -13.43 27.21 -25.24
N LEU A 405 -12.18 27.49 -25.65
CA LEU A 405 -11.02 27.36 -24.80
C LEU A 405 -10.70 28.66 -24.04
N ILE A 406 -10.26 28.53 -22.79
CA ILE A 406 -9.86 29.64 -21.95
C ILE A 406 -8.55 30.27 -22.46
N ASP A 407 -8.54 31.59 -22.60
CA ASP A 407 -7.36 32.33 -23.03
C ASP A 407 -6.25 32.30 -21.98
N LYS A 408 -5.00 32.13 -22.43
CA LYS A 408 -3.81 32.02 -21.57
C LYS A 408 -3.55 33.26 -20.70
N SER A 409 -4.15 34.41 -21.01
CA SER A 409 -4.10 35.60 -20.14
C SER A 409 -4.70 35.38 -18.76
N HIS A 410 -5.56 34.36 -18.59
CA HIS A 410 -6.13 33.98 -17.30
C HIS A 410 -5.20 33.12 -16.44
N ASN A 411 -4.06 32.66 -16.98
CA ASN A 411 -3.08 31.89 -16.22
C ASN A 411 -2.61 32.67 -14.99
N ILE A 412 -2.46 31.96 -13.87
CA ILE A 412 -2.03 32.54 -12.60
C ILE A 412 -0.61 33.11 -12.75
N LYS A 413 -0.48 34.42 -12.47
CA LYS A 413 0.81 35.10 -12.46
C LYS A 413 1.57 34.72 -11.20
N GLN A 414 2.70 34.04 -11.41
CA GLN A 414 3.52 33.50 -10.35
C GLN A 414 4.26 34.61 -9.61
N ARG A 415 4.21 34.56 -8.27
CA ARG A 415 4.89 35.49 -7.35
C ARG A 415 6.33 35.09 -7.13
N LYS A 416 7.21 36.08 -7.05
CA LYS A 416 8.59 35.89 -6.56
C LYS A 416 8.57 35.74 -5.03
N ILE A 417 9.64 35.17 -4.49
CA ILE A 417 9.87 35.07 -3.05
C ILE A 417 9.73 36.48 -2.43
N ASP A 418 8.91 36.58 -1.39
CA ASP A 418 8.63 37.82 -0.65
C ASP A 418 8.56 37.56 0.87
N ASP A 419 8.19 38.60 1.65
CA ASP A 419 8.12 38.55 3.11
C ASP A 419 6.75 38.03 3.64
N SER A 420 5.93 37.39 2.79
CA SER A 420 4.67 36.79 3.22
C SER A 420 4.89 35.55 4.09
N ILE A 421 3.89 35.21 4.92
CA ILE A 421 3.94 33.99 5.73
C ILE A 421 4.02 32.72 4.88
N VAL A 422 3.44 32.73 3.67
CA VAL A 422 3.48 31.61 2.73
C VAL A 422 4.89 31.43 2.17
N SER A 423 5.54 32.50 1.70
CA SER A 423 6.94 32.44 1.26
C SER A 423 7.89 32.02 2.38
N ALA A 424 7.65 32.49 3.61
CA ALA A 424 8.43 32.07 4.78
C ALA A 424 8.25 30.57 5.11
N ALA A 425 7.01 30.06 5.08
CA ALA A 425 6.73 28.64 5.32
C ALA A 425 7.36 27.73 4.26
N ILE A 426 7.33 28.13 2.98
CA ILE A 426 8.01 27.39 1.90
C ILE A 426 9.53 27.36 2.13
N ALA A 427 10.12 28.46 2.59
CA ALA A 427 11.55 28.51 2.91
C ALA A 427 11.92 27.62 4.10
N GLU A 428 11.11 27.59 5.16
CA GLU A 428 11.32 26.72 6.32
C GLU A 428 11.19 25.23 5.96
N MET A 429 10.19 24.89 5.15
CA MET A 429 10.02 23.53 4.60
C MET A 429 11.28 23.05 3.86
N LYS A 430 11.90 23.93 3.07
CA LYS A 430 13.16 23.61 2.37
C LYS A 430 14.33 23.34 3.34
N ILE A 431 14.39 24.05 4.46
CA ILE A 431 15.38 23.80 5.52
C ILE A 431 15.15 22.43 6.15
N LYS A 432 13.90 22.11 6.53
CA LYS A 432 13.51 20.81 7.09
C LYS A 432 13.83 19.66 6.13
N GLN A 433 13.52 19.82 4.84
CA GLN A 433 13.84 18.84 3.79
C GLN A 433 15.35 18.58 3.68
N MET A 434 16.17 19.65 3.72
CA MET A 434 17.63 19.51 3.71
C MET A 434 18.16 18.80 4.96
N ALA A 435 17.58 19.05 6.13
CA ALA A 435 17.93 18.33 7.36
C ALA A 435 17.64 16.83 7.23
N PHE A 436 16.43 16.47 6.79
CA PHE A 436 16.06 15.07 6.56
C PHE A 436 16.98 14.37 5.55
N LYS A 437 17.31 15.04 4.44
CA LYS A 437 18.25 14.50 3.45
C LYS A 437 19.62 14.20 4.05
N ARG A 438 20.18 15.12 4.85
CA ARG A 438 21.47 14.91 5.53
C ARG A 438 21.41 13.75 6.52
N GLU A 439 20.31 13.60 7.25
CA GLU A 439 20.12 12.47 8.16
C GLU A 439 20.05 11.14 7.40
N SER A 440 19.31 11.09 6.29
CA SER A 440 19.24 9.91 5.42
C SER A 440 20.63 9.53 4.89
N GLU A 441 21.40 10.50 4.40
CA GLU A 441 22.78 10.30 3.94
C GLU A 441 23.70 9.79 5.07
N ALA A 442 23.54 10.31 6.29
CA ALA A 442 24.27 9.82 7.46
C ALA A 442 23.92 8.35 7.77
N CYS A 443 22.64 7.98 7.69
CA CYS A 443 22.20 6.59 7.90
C CYS A 443 22.74 5.62 6.84
N VAL A 444 22.81 6.05 5.58
CA VAL A 444 23.49 5.27 4.52
C VAL A 444 24.98 5.10 4.84
N SER A 445 25.64 6.15 5.31
CA SER A 445 27.05 6.09 5.72
C SER A 445 27.26 5.13 6.90
N ILE A 446 26.42 5.19 7.93
CA ILE A 446 26.47 4.29 9.09
C ILE A 446 26.33 2.83 8.64
N LYS A 447 25.37 2.53 7.75
CA LYS A 447 25.21 1.18 7.19
C LYS A 447 26.48 0.73 6.46
N GLN A 448 27.08 1.58 5.64
CA GLN A 448 28.32 1.24 4.91
C GLN A 448 29.50 1.02 5.86
N GLN A 449 29.65 1.85 6.89
CA GLN A 449 30.69 1.71 7.90
C GLN A 449 30.51 0.43 8.71
N LEU A 450 29.27 0.08 9.07
CA LEU A 450 28.94 -1.16 9.76
C LEU A 450 29.37 -2.37 8.91
N LEU A 451 28.99 -2.40 7.62
CA LEU A 451 29.40 -3.49 6.72
C LEU A 451 30.92 -3.61 6.59
N ALA A 452 31.62 -2.48 6.47
CA ALA A 452 33.07 -2.47 6.38
C ALA A 452 33.74 -2.97 7.68
N GLU A 453 33.22 -2.59 8.84
CA GLU A 453 33.69 -3.04 10.15
C GLU A 453 33.46 -4.55 10.35
N GLU A 454 32.33 -5.04 9.86
CA GLU A 454 32.04 -6.48 9.79
C GLU A 454 32.85 -7.20 8.71
N GLY A 455 33.57 -6.49 7.84
CA GLY A 455 34.39 -7.06 6.77
C GLY A 455 33.60 -7.59 5.59
N PHE A 456 32.37 -7.13 5.38
CA PHE A 456 31.58 -7.41 4.18
C PHE A 456 31.93 -6.43 3.04
N GLU A 457 31.86 -6.92 1.80
CA GLU A 457 31.94 -6.08 0.62
C GLU A 457 30.59 -5.44 0.31
N SER A 458 30.62 -4.22 -0.25
CA SER A 458 29.40 -3.53 -0.68
C SER A 458 28.74 -4.26 -1.87
N ARG A 459 27.40 -4.21 -1.95
CA ARG A 459 26.62 -4.76 -3.07
C ARG A 459 27.14 -4.36 -4.45
N LYS A 460 27.56 -3.08 -4.62
CA LYS A 460 28.17 -2.58 -5.85
C LYS A 460 29.43 -3.37 -6.25
N LYS A 461 30.34 -3.59 -5.31
CA LYS A 461 31.57 -4.36 -5.55
C LYS A 461 31.28 -5.84 -5.79
N THR A 462 30.32 -6.41 -5.07
CA THR A 462 29.87 -7.80 -5.26
C THR A 462 29.40 -8.04 -6.69
N TYR A 463 28.50 -7.20 -7.21
CA TYR A 463 28.01 -7.37 -8.59
C TYR A 463 29.07 -7.03 -9.64
N GLN A 464 29.93 -6.03 -9.40
CA GLN A 464 31.08 -5.78 -10.29
C GLN A 464 32.00 -7.00 -10.40
N LEU A 465 32.20 -7.75 -9.31
CA LEU A 465 32.96 -9.00 -9.34
C LEU A 465 32.26 -10.07 -10.19
N ILE A 466 30.95 -10.27 -9.98
CA ILE A 466 30.14 -11.20 -10.77
C ILE A 466 30.22 -10.84 -12.26
N ASP A 467 29.99 -9.58 -12.62
CA ASP A 467 30.06 -9.09 -14.00
C ASP A 467 31.44 -9.30 -14.63
N ASN A 468 32.51 -9.06 -13.87
CA ASN A 468 33.87 -9.32 -14.34
C ASN A 468 34.12 -10.81 -14.59
N ILE A 469 33.56 -11.71 -13.79
CA ILE A 469 33.67 -13.15 -13.99
C ILE A 469 32.88 -13.58 -15.23
N LYS A 470 31.67 -13.02 -15.43
CA LYS A 470 30.79 -13.29 -16.60
C LYS A 470 31.42 -12.94 -17.94
N LYS A 471 32.40 -12.01 -18.00
CA LYS A 471 33.13 -11.67 -19.23
C LYS A 471 33.82 -12.87 -19.90
N ASN A 472 34.12 -13.92 -19.13
CA ASN A 472 34.57 -15.20 -19.68
C ASN A 472 33.58 -16.30 -19.26
N PRO A 473 32.74 -16.81 -20.19
CA PRO A 473 31.63 -17.68 -19.87
C PRO A 473 32.02 -19.10 -19.46
N GLN A 474 33.30 -19.46 -19.54
CA GLN A 474 33.75 -20.79 -19.13
C GLN A 474 33.74 -20.93 -17.60
N LYS A 475 33.03 -21.97 -17.13
CA LYS A 475 33.01 -22.40 -15.72
C LYS A 475 32.65 -21.29 -14.72
N ILE A 476 31.66 -20.44 -15.04
CA ILE A 476 31.23 -19.33 -14.17
C ILE A 476 30.91 -19.82 -12.75
N GLU A 477 30.07 -20.86 -12.61
CA GLU A 477 29.67 -21.41 -11.31
C GLU A 477 30.86 -21.85 -10.46
N ALA A 478 31.79 -22.61 -11.04
CA ALA A 478 32.98 -23.09 -10.33
C ALA A 478 33.88 -21.94 -9.89
N ARG A 479 34.06 -20.91 -10.74
CA ARG A 479 34.89 -19.73 -10.42
C ARG A 479 34.26 -18.87 -9.33
N LEU A 480 32.94 -18.75 -9.32
CA LEU A 480 32.21 -18.05 -8.24
C LEU A 480 32.26 -18.85 -6.94
N GLN A 481 32.06 -20.18 -7.00
CA GLN A 481 32.13 -21.11 -5.87
C GLN A 481 33.49 -21.07 -5.17
N GLU A 482 34.58 -21.01 -5.94
CA GLU A 482 35.95 -20.95 -5.41
C GLU A 482 36.19 -19.69 -4.57
N ILE A 483 35.51 -18.59 -4.91
CA ILE A 483 35.62 -17.33 -4.17
C ILE A 483 34.71 -17.36 -2.93
N ASP A 484 33.41 -17.56 -3.13
CA ASP A 484 32.40 -17.71 -2.08
C ASP A 484 31.10 -18.26 -2.69
N PRO A 485 30.52 -19.35 -2.16
CA PRO A 485 29.26 -19.91 -2.67
C PRO A 485 28.10 -18.91 -2.73
N VAL A 486 28.07 -17.86 -1.90
CA VAL A 486 27.06 -16.79 -2.00
C VAL A 486 27.02 -16.17 -3.39
N LEU A 487 28.18 -16.02 -4.03
CA LEU A 487 28.27 -15.37 -5.34
C LEU A 487 27.58 -16.20 -6.43
N VAL A 488 27.56 -17.53 -6.29
CA VAL A 488 26.79 -18.41 -7.20
C VAL A 488 25.30 -18.15 -7.03
N SER A 489 24.81 -18.09 -5.79
CA SER A 489 23.39 -17.81 -5.50
C SER A 489 22.98 -16.43 -6.03
N LEU A 490 23.77 -15.38 -5.79
CA LEU A 490 23.51 -14.03 -6.31
C LEU A 490 23.58 -13.95 -7.83
N TRP A 491 24.49 -14.70 -8.46
CA TRP A 491 24.56 -14.77 -9.92
C TRP A 491 23.34 -15.48 -10.52
N LYS A 492 22.91 -16.62 -9.95
CA LYS A 492 21.69 -17.32 -10.38
C LYS A 492 20.46 -16.43 -10.24
N GLU A 493 20.34 -15.69 -9.15
CA GLU A 493 19.27 -14.70 -8.96
C GLU A 493 19.27 -13.63 -10.06
N LEU A 494 20.44 -13.09 -10.43
CA LEU A 494 20.56 -12.15 -11.55
C LEU A 494 20.16 -12.77 -12.89
N GLU A 495 20.55 -14.02 -13.16
CA GLU A 495 20.19 -14.72 -14.39
C GLU A 495 18.69 -15.02 -14.47
N LEU A 496 18.06 -15.37 -13.34
CA LEU A 496 16.61 -15.56 -13.27
C LEU A 496 15.87 -14.24 -13.51
N ASN A 497 16.23 -13.18 -12.80
CA ASN A 497 15.62 -11.86 -12.96
C ASN A 497 15.77 -11.31 -14.40
N ALA A 498 16.91 -11.56 -15.04
CA ALA A 498 17.12 -11.17 -16.44
C ALA A 498 16.26 -11.96 -17.43
N LYS A 499 15.94 -13.22 -17.13
CA LYS A 499 15.04 -14.07 -17.93
C LYS A 499 13.57 -13.75 -17.68
N ASP A 500 13.21 -13.45 -16.44
CA ASP A 500 11.83 -13.13 -16.03
C ASP A 500 11.35 -11.76 -16.55
N PHE A 501 12.27 -10.83 -16.84
CA PHE A 501 11.93 -9.55 -17.50
C PHE A 501 11.25 -9.73 -18.87
N HIS A 502 11.36 -10.92 -19.48
CA HIS A 502 10.71 -11.29 -20.75
C HIS A 502 9.55 -12.28 -20.62
N LEU A 503 9.16 -12.65 -19.40
CA LEU A 503 8.04 -13.54 -19.09
C LEU A 503 7.07 -12.87 -18.10
N SER A 504 6.89 -11.54 -18.24
CA SER A 504 5.84 -10.80 -17.52
C SER A 504 4.53 -11.57 -17.63
N SER A 505 3.91 -11.84 -16.47
CA SER A 505 2.56 -12.37 -16.36
C SER A 505 1.68 -11.72 -17.42
N LYS A 506 1.06 -12.54 -18.28
CA LYS A 506 -0.02 -12.02 -19.11
C LYS A 506 -1.04 -11.40 -18.14
N PRO A 507 -1.58 -10.20 -18.43
CA PRO A 507 -2.59 -9.56 -17.59
C PRO A 507 -3.83 -10.44 -17.32
N ASP A 508 -3.99 -11.51 -18.11
CA ASP A 508 -5.06 -12.49 -18.06
C ASP A 508 -4.42 -13.89 -17.95
N ASP A 509 -4.02 -14.26 -16.73
CA ASP A 509 -3.42 -15.57 -16.41
C ASP A 509 -4.55 -16.52 -15.99
N GLU A 510 -5.13 -17.18 -16.99
CA GLU A 510 -6.28 -18.10 -16.86
C GLU A 510 -6.05 -19.14 -15.74
N PHE A 511 -4.86 -19.72 -15.65
CA PHE A 511 -4.54 -20.73 -14.65
C PHE A 511 -4.58 -20.15 -13.22
N ARG A 512 -4.06 -18.94 -13.01
CA ARG A 512 -4.17 -18.26 -11.71
C ARG A 512 -5.60 -17.94 -11.33
N HIS A 513 -6.43 -17.52 -12.29
CA HIS A 513 -7.86 -17.32 -12.03
C HIS A 513 -8.56 -18.62 -11.64
N LEU A 514 -8.25 -19.74 -12.31
CA LEU A 514 -8.80 -21.05 -11.94
C LEU A 514 -8.42 -21.46 -10.50
N LEU A 515 -7.18 -21.21 -10.07
CA LEU A 515 -6.75 -21.47 -8.70
C LEU A 515 -7.44 -20.55 -7.69
N ASN A 516 -7.46 -19.24 -7.93
CA ASN A 516 -8.08 -18.25 -7.03
C ASN A 516 -9.61 -18.44 -6.90
N ASP A 517 -10.27 -18.89 -7.96
CA ASP A 517 -11.71 -19.17 -7.99
C ASP A 517 -12.07 -20.54 -7.38
N GLY A 518 -11.09 -21.34 -6.93
CA GLY A 518 -11.30 -22.69 -6.40
C GLY A 518 -11.73 -23.72 -7.45
N LYS A 519 -11.50 -23.48 -8.75
CA LYS A 519 -11.86 -24.37 -9.86
C LYS A 519 -10.79 -25.45 -10.09
N THR A 520 -10.56 -26.29 -9.08
CA THR A 520 -9.45 -27.25 -9.01
C THR A 520 -9.47 -28.31 -10.14
N GLU A 521 -10.65 -28.77 -10.59
CA GLU A 521 -10.77 -29.71 -11.70
C GLU A 521 -10.33 -29.10 -13.04
N LEU A 522 -10.69 -27.84 -13.31
CA LEU A 522 -10.28 -27.13 -14.53
C LEU A 522 -8.80 -26.79 -14.48
N ALA A 523 -8.27 -26.41 -13.31
CA ALA A 523 -6.84 -26.21 -13.12
C ALA A 523 -6.05 -27.52 -13.34
N LEU A 524 -6.60 -28.66 -12.92
CA LEU A 524 -6.02 -29.98 -13.18
C LEU A 524 -5.96 -30.27 -14.69
N GLU A 525 -7.06 -30.08 -15.41
CA GLU A 525 -7.11 -30.26 -16.87
C GLU A 525 -6.10 -29.34 -17.58
N TYR A 526 -6.04 -28.07 -17.18
CA TYR A 526 -5.08 -27.10 -17.71
C TYR A 526 -3.63 -27.58 -17.52
N SER A 527 -3.29 -28.04 -16.31
CA SER A 527 -1.94 -28.52 -15.93
C SER A 527 -1.48 -29.74 -16.73
N ILE A 528 -2.41 -30.58 -17.19
CA ILE A 528 -2.13 -31.77 -18.01
C ILE A 528 -1.89 -31.40 -19.48
N LEU A 529 -2.56 -30.36 -19.97
CA LEU A 529 -2.55 -29.97 -21.38
C LEU A 529 -1.53 -28.87 -21.71
N THR A 530 -1.18 -28.04 -20.73
CA THR A 530 -0.37 -26.83 -20.93
C THR A 530 0.82 -26.78 -19.96
N PRO A 531 2.07 -26.68 -20.47
CA PRO A 531 3.23 -26.47 -19.61
C PRO A 531 3.13 -25.16 -18.83
N LEU A 532 3.13 -25.25 -17.49
CA LEU A 532 3.03 -24.06 -16.66
C LEU A 532 4.26 -23.14 -16.84
N THR A 533 4.02 -21.84 -16.81
CA THR A 533 5.07 -20.83 -16.62
C THR A 533 5.67 -20.93 -15.22
N LEU A 534 6.81 -20.25 -15.01
CA LEU A 534 7.42 -20.17 -13.67
C LEU A 534 6.49 -19.44 -12.68
N SER A 535 5.82 -18.38 -13.15
CA SER A 535 4.84 -17.60 -12.39
C SER A 535 3.63 -18.43 -11.93
N GLU A 536 3.09 -19.29 -12.81
CA GLU A 536 1.99 -20.23 -12.50
C GLU A 536 2.47 -21.35 -11.58
N THR A 537 3.68 -21.87 -11.81
CA THR A 537 4.31 -22.87 -10.93
C THR A 537 4.48 -22.36 -9.51
N ASP A 538 4.98 -21.13 -9.32
CA ASP A 538 5.14 -20.52 -8.01
C ASP A 538 3.79 -20.26 -7.32
N THR A 539 2.76 -19.94 -8.11
CA THR A 539 1.41 -19.73 -7.59
C THR A 539 0.84 -21.05 -7.08
N LEU A 540 0.87 -22.10 -7.90
CA LEU A 540 0.45 -23.43 -7.48
C LEU A 540 1.25 -23.93 -6.26
N PHE A 541 2.56 -23.68 -6.23
CA PHE A 541 3.40 -24.01 -5.08
C PHE A 541 2.89 -23.31 -3.81
N ARG A 542 2.65 -21.99 -3.85
CA ARG A 542 2.08 -21.25 -2.71
C ARG A 542 0.73 -21.81 -2.25
N PHE A 543 -0.17 -22.12 -3.18
CA PHE A 543 -1.46 -22.75 -2.86
C PHE A 543 -1.26 -24.09 -2.14
N MET A 544 -0.32 -24.93 -2.58
CA MET A 544 -0.01 -26.18 -1.86
C MET A 544 0.55 -25.95 -0.44
N LEU A 545 1.31 -24.88 -0.21
CA LEU A 545 1.85 -24.58 1.12
C LEU A 545 0.76 -24.06 2.08
N ASN A 546 -0.19 -23.27 1.57
CA ASN A 546 -1.18 -22.56 2.38
C ASN A 546 -2.49 -23.35 2.56
N GLU A 547 -2.93 -24.10 1.55
CA GLU A 547 -4.22 -24.78 1.53
C GLU A 547 -4.06 -26.31 1.60
N ASN A 548 -5.13 -27.02 1.95
CA ASN A 548 -5.10 -28.48 2.15
C ASN A 548 -5.11 -29.25 0.82
N SER A 549 -5.05 -30.58 0.93
CA SER A 549 -4.78 -31.64 -0.07
C SER A 549 -5.31 -31.56 -1.51
N GLU A 550 -6.14 -30.58 -1.87
CA GLU A 550 -6.83 -30.49 -3.16
C GLU A 550 -5.95 -30.04 -4.33
N PHE A 551 -4.84 -29.34 -4.07
CA PHE A 551 -3.92 -28.87 -5.11
C PHE A 551 -2.81 -29.86 -5.46
N ALA A 552 -2.60 -30.90 -4.64
CA ALA A 552 -1.57 -31.91 -4.88
C ALA A 552 -1.77 -32.72 -6.17
N PRO A 553 -3.01 -33.11 -6.57
CA PRO A 553 -3.25 -33.71 -7.88
C PRO A 553 -2.79 -32.81 -9.03
N ILE A 554 -3.06 -31.50 -8.96
CA ILE A 554 -2.67 -30.51 -9.98
C ILE A 554 -1.14 -30.43 -10.09
N TRP A 555 -0.44 -30.43 -8.95
CA TRP A 555 1.03 -30.40 -8.90
C TRP A 555 1.69 -31.61 -9.57
N LYS A 556 1.14 -32.81 -9.31
CA LYS A 556 1.63 -34.07 -9.89
C LYS A 556 1.33 -34.18 -11.38
N ALA A 557 0.22 -33.59 -11.83
CA ALA A 557 -0.27 -33.74 -13.19
C ALA A 557 0.40 -32.80 -14.21
N ARG A 558 1.29 -31.90 -13.75
CA ARG A 558 1.97 -30.93 -14.61
C ARG A 558 2.73 -31.60 -15.74
N ILE A 559 2.39 -31.20 -16.97
CA ILE A 559 3.20 -31.51 -18.15
C ILE A 559 4.45 -30.63 -18.15
N GLU A 560 5.62 -31.25 -18.41
CA GLU A 560 6.95 -30.59 -18.33
C GLU A 560 7.18 -29.84 -17.00
N PRO A 561 7.17 -30.55 -15.86
CA PRO A 561 7.16 -29.93 -14.54
C PRO A 561 8.41 -29.04 -14.33
N LYS A 562 8.17 -27.76 -14.06
CA LYS A 562 9.20 -26.81 -13.64
C LYS A 562 9.34 -26.82 -12.12
N THR A 563 10.57 -26.65 -11.63
CA THR A 563 10.81 -26.42 -10.21
C THR A 563 10.44 -24.98 -9.84
N PRO A 564 9.96 -24.72 -8.61
CA PRO A 564 9.59 -23.38 -8.18
C PRO A 564 10.81 -22.46 -8.15
N SER A 565 10.57 -21.15 -8.17
CA SER A 565 11.63 -20.13 -8.08
C SER A 565 12.40 -20.23 -6.76
N SER A 566 11.72 -20.58 -5.68
CA SER A 566 12.34 -20.76 -4.37
C SER A 566 11.64 -21.82 -3.51
N LEU A 567 12.41 -22.72 -2.91
CA LEU A 567 11.94 -23.66 -1.89
C LEU A 567 12.04 -23.10 -0.47
N ILE A 568 12.65 -21.92 -0.29
CA ILE A 568 12.96 -21.39 1.04
C ILE A 568 11.72 -21.14 1.91
N SER A 569 10.55 -20.96 1.27
CA SER A 569 9.25 -20.77 1.93
C SER A 569 8.86 -21.94 2.82
N LEU A 570 9.36 -23.16 2.57
CA LEU A 570 9.16 -24.33 3.42
C LEU A 570 9.62 -24.08 4.87
N LYS A 571 10.56 -23.16 5.09
CA LYS A 571 11.09 -22.86 6.43
C LYS A 571 10.03 -22.32 7.41
N HIS A 572 8.91 -21.81 6.90
CA HIS A 572 7.83 -21.23 7.70
C HIS A 572 6.73 -22.25 8.06
N LEU A 573 6.81 -23.47 7.52
CA LEU A 573 5.79 -24.49 7.75
C LEU A 573 6.07 -25.32 8.99
N PRO A 574 5.04 -25.69 9.77
CA PRO A 574 5.17 -26.68 10.82
C PRO A 574 5.49 -28.06 10.22
N VAL A 575 6.20 -28.92 10.95
CA VAL A 575 6.70 -30.21 10.42
C VAL A 575 5.56 -31.14 10.01
N GLU A 576 4.39 -31.04 10.65
CA GLU A 576 3.17 -31.76 10.28
C GLU A 576 2.78 -31.46 8.82
N LYS A 577 2.93 -30.22 8.37
CA LYS A 577 2.65 -29.85 6.97
C LYS A 577 3.69 -30.43 6.01
N TRP A 578 4.94 -30.61 6.43
CA TRP A 578 5.95 -31.30 5.61
C TRP A 578 5.58 -32.79 5.43
N GLN A 579 5.10 -33.43 6.49
CA GLN A 579 4.58 -34.80 6.43
C GLN A 579 3.39 -34.90 5.49
N ASP A 580 2.43 -33.98 5.58
CA ASP A 580 1.26 -33.93 4.70
C ASP A 580 1.67 -33.77 3.23
N LEU A 581 2.61 -32.87 2.94
CA LEU A 581 3.13 -32.67 1.59
C LEU A 581 3.76 -33.96 1.03
N LEU A 582 4.54 -34.68 1.84
CA LEU A 582 5.11 -35.97 1.43
C LEU A 582 4.04 -37.04 1.18
N HIS A 583 3.04 -37.15 2.06
CA HIS A 583 1.89 -38.06 1.85
C HIS A 583 1.11 -37.72 0.58
N GLN A 584 1.00 -36.43 0.29
CA GLN A 584 0.41 -35.90 -0.94
C GLN A 584 1.33 -36.07 -2.14
N GLY A 585 2.53 -36.64 -1.98
CA GLY A 585 3.50 -36.99 -3.01
C GLY A 585 4.28 -35.80 -3.57
N PHE A 586 4.49 -34.76 -2.76
CA PHE A 586 5.53 -33.78 -3.01
C PHE A 586 6.91 -34.45 -2.88
N ASP A 587 7.78 -34.18 -3.84
CA ASP A 587 9.14 -34.71 -3.88
C ASP A 587 10.13 -33.72 -3.27
N PHE A 588 10.62 -34.00 -2.06
CA PHE A 588 11.63 -33.16 -1.38
C PHE A 588 13.05 -33.32 -1.95
N SER A 589 13.27 -34.17 -2.96
CA SER A 589 14.56 -34.29 -3.63
C SER A 589 14.80 -33.23 -4.71
N ILE A 590 13.77 -32.45 -5.08
CA ILE A 590 13.89 -31.38 -6.08
C ILE A 590 14.74 -30.22 -5.56
N THR A 591 15.25 -29.41 -6.49
CA THR A 591 15.91 -28.13 -6.19
C THR A 591 15.13 -26.99 -6.86
N ASP A 592 15.10 -25.81 -6.25
CA ASP A 592 14.50 -24.63 -6.90
C ASP A 592 15.38 -24.10 -8.05
N GLN A 593 14.87 -23.06 -8.73
CA GLN A 593 15.61 -22.37 -9.80
C GLN A 593 16.94 -21.75 -9.35
N LEU A 594 17.14 -21.53 -8.04
CA LEU A 594 18.38 -21.04 -7.45
C LEU A 594 19.34 -22.19 -7.05
N GLY A 595 18.89 -23.43 -7.11
CA GLY A 595 19.64 -24.62 -6.66
C GLY A 595 19.56 -24.88 -5.16
N ASN A 596 18.64 -24.24 -4.44
CA ASN A 596 18.37 -24.57 -3.04
C ASN A 596 17.57 -25.86 -2.96
N ASP A 597 17.85 -26.66 -1.94
CA ASP A 597 17.15 -27.92 -1.66
C ASP A 597 16.31 -27.80 -0.38
N ALA A 598 15.54 -28.84 -0.09
CA ALA A 598 14.73 -28.91 1.12
C ALA A 598 15.56 -28.85 2.42
N PHE A 599 16.81 -29.32 2.41
CA PHE A 599 17.69 -29.27 3.59
C PHE A 599 18.05 -27.84 3.99
N MET A 600 18.19 -26.91 3.02
CA MET A 600 18.39 -25.49 3.31
C MET A 600 17.20 -24.87 4.05
N ALA A 601 15.98 -25.19 3.62
CA ALA A 601 14.78 -24.72 4.30
C ALA A 601 14.61 -25.40 5.68
N ALA A 602 14.88 -26.71 5.78
CA ALA A 602 14.82 -27.46 7.03
C ALA A 602 15.81 -26.93 8.07
N ALA A 603 17.05 -26.59 7.65
CA ALA A 603 18.06 -26.02 8.53
C ALA A 603 17.62 -24.71 9.18
N LEU A 604 16.88 -23.87 8.44
CA LEU A 604 16.30 -22.62 8.96
C LEU A 604 14.98 -22.82 9.71
N ASN A 605 14.34 -23.99 9.60
CA ASN A 605 13.10 -24.30 10.29
C ASN A 605 13.36 -24.87 11.69
N SER A 606 13.85 -26.11 11.77
CA SER A 606 13.99 -26.86 13.02
C SER A 606 14.84 -28.13 12.85
N SER A 607 15.33 -28.67 13.98
CA SER A 607 15.98 -29.99 14.01
C SER A 607 15.02 -31.12 13.59
N GLN A 608 13.74 -30.99 13.90
CA GLN A 608 12.71 -31.95 13.51
C GLN A 608 12.50 -32.00 11.99
N ALA A 609 12.53 -30.86 11.30
CA ALA A 609 12.44 -30.83 9.83
C ALA A 609 13.65 -31.52 9.16
N ILE A 610 14.85 -31.38 9.74
CA ILE A 610 16.05 -32.10 9.24
C ILE A 610 15.86 -33.60 9.42
N ARG A 611 15.47 -34.06 10.62
CA ARG A 611 15.20 -35.49 10.88
C ARG A 611 14.14 -36.05 9.96
N PHE A 612 13.06 -35.31 9.75
CA PHE A 612 12.00 -35.70 8.81
C PHE A 612 12.57 -36.03 7.42
N LEU A 613 13.47 -35.21 6.88
CA LEU A 613 14.10 -35.49 5.59
C LEU A 613 14.97 -36.75 5.63
N VAL A 614 15.76 -36.91 6.69
CA VAL A 614 16.66 -38.06 6.89
C VAL A 614 15.87 -39.38 7.04
N ASP A 615 14.87 -39.39 7.92
CA ASP A 615 14.02 -40.55 8.21
C ASP A 615 13.25 -41.04 6.96
N ASN A 616 12.98 -40.11 6.03
CA ASN A 616 12.34 -40.41 4.74
C ASN A 616 13.35 -40.66 3.60
N ASN A 617 14.61 -40.95 3.92
CA ASN A 617 15.69 -41.31 2.99
C ASN A 617 16.08 -40.21 1.97
N PHE A 618 15.73 -38.94 2.23
CA PHE A 618 16.27 -37.84 1.43
C PHE A 618 17.75 -37.61 1.79
N LYS A 619 18.57 -37.32 0.78
CA LYS A 619 20.02 -37.15 0.96
C LYS A 619 20.40 -35.69 0.82
N LEU A 620 21.19 -35.21 1.77
CA LEU A 620 21.82 -33.91 1.70
C LEU A 620 22.78 -33.87 0.50
N ASN A 621 22.65 -32.85 -0.36
CA ASN A 621 23.55 -32.64 -1.48
C ASN A 621 24.70 -31.72 -1.08
N THR A 622 25.82 -32.31 -0.67
CA THR A 622 27.04 -31.59 -0.30
C THR A 622 27.89 -31.19 -1.51
N GLU A 623 27.61 -31.62 -2.74
CA GLU A 623 28.49 -31.38 -3.90
C GLU A 623 28.00 -30.27 -4.84
N LYS A 624 26.87 -29.63 -4.52
CA LYS A 624 26.30 -28.58 -5.37
C LYS A 624 27.12 -27.28 -5.36
N TYR A 625 27.01 -26.53 -6.47
CA TYR A 625 27.41 -25.13 -6.55
C TYR A 625 26.37 -24.22 -5.89
N GLY A 626 26.85 -23.23 -5.14
CA GLY A 626 26.03 -22.37 -4.29
C GLY A 626 26.15 -22.73 -2.82
N LEU A 627 25.37 -22.02 -2.01
CA LEU A 627 25.30 -22.29 -0.57
C LEU A 627 24.68 -23.66 -0.33
N ASP A 628 25.25 -24.38 0.64
CA ASP A 628 24.59 -25.54 1.22
C ASP A 628 23.87 -25.18 2.54
N ALA A 629 23.19 -26.16 3.13
CA ALA A 629 22.39 -25.96 4.34
C ALA A 629 23.25 -25.46 5.52
N LEU A 630 24.49 -25.94 5.65
CA LEU A 630 25.41 -25.52 6.71
C LEU A 630 25.92 -24.10 6.49
N ASP A 631 26.29 -23.73 5.26
CA ASP A 631 26.65 -22.35 4.94
C ASP A 631 25.54 -21.37 5.35
N LEU A 632 24.29 -21.69 4.98
CA LEU A 632 23.12 -20.85 5.29
C LEU A 632 22.83 -20.77 6.79
N LEU A 633 22.97 -21.88 7.51
CA LEU A 633 22.72 -21.92 8.96
C LEU A 633 23.80 -21.16 9.74
N LEU A 634 25.06 -21.23 9.32
CA LEU A 634 26.15 -20.47 9.93
C LEU A 634 25.97 -18.96 9.71
N GLU A 635 25.47 -18.54 8.54
CA GLU A 635 25.07 -17.14 8.32
C GLU A 635 23.93 -16.73 9.25
N GLN A 636 22.90 -17.58 9.39
CA GLN A 636 21.80 -17.32 10.32
C GLN A 636 22.27 -17.17 11.77
N ILE A 637 23.19 -18.01 12.23
CA ILE A 637 23.76 -17.94 13.59
C ILE A 637 24.51 -16.62 13.81
N TYR A 638 25.26 -16.17 12.81
CA TYR A 638 25.92 -14.86 12.86
C TYR A 638 24.92 -13.71 12.95
N GLU A 639 23.87 -13.75 12.13
CA GLU A 639 22.82 -12.73 12.09
C GLU A 639 22.04 -12.68 13.41
N SER A 640 21.56 -13.82 13.89
CA SER A 640 20.80 -13.95 15.13
C SER A 640 21.63 -13.73 16.39
N GLY A 641 22.96 -13.94 16.31
CA GLY A 641 23.84 -13.94 17.47
C GLY A 641 23.68 -15.17 18.38
N LYS A 642 23.00 -16.23 17.92
CA LYS A 642 22.67 -17.40 18.74
C LYS A 642 22.68 -18.69 17.93
N LEU A 643 23.30 -19.73 18.47
CA LEU A 643 23.20 -21.10 17.96
C LEU A 643 21.75 -21.60 17.95
N THR A 644 21.37 -22.23 16.83
CA THR A 644 20.07 -22.86 16.64
C THR A 644 20.14 -24.35 16.98
N GLU A 645 19.06 -24.95 17.44
CA GLU A 645 19.04 -26.39 17.76
C GLU A 645 19.30 -27.28 16.52
N SER A 646 18.93 -26.78 15.33
CA SER A 646 19.15 -27.44 14.04
C SER A 646 20.62 -27.74 13.74
N ILE A 647 21.56 -26.97 14.29
CA ILE A 647 23.00 -27.12 13.99
C ILE A 647 23.51 -28.50 14.42
N THR A 648 23.06 -29.00 15.57
CA THR A 648 23.52 -30.28 16.11
C THR A 648 23.17 -31.43 15.17
N GLU A 649 21.93 -31.46 14.69
CA GLU A 649 21.45 -32.48 13.75
C GLU A 649 22.17 -32.36 12.40
N LEU A 650 22.24 -31.12 11.87
CA LEU A 650 22.83 -30.88 10.56
C LEU A 650 24.29 -31.30 10.48
N LEU A 651 25.08 -31.05 11.53
CA LEU A 651 26.51 -31.40 11.56
C LEU A 651 26.78 -32.90 11.45
N THR A 652 25.83 -33.75 11.85
CA THR A 652 25.96 -35.21 11.71
C THR A 652 25.87 -35.69 10.26
N LEU A 653 25.32 -34.86 9.37
CA LEU A 653 25.08 -35.20 7.97
C LEU A 653 26.26 -34.84 7.05
N TYR A 654 27.25 -34.11 7.55
CA TYR A 654 28.41 -33.67 6.76
C TYR A 654 29.60 -34.62 6.99
N PRO A 655 30.11 -35.28 5.93
CA PRO A 655 31.30 -36.13 6.05
C PRO A 655 32.59 -35.29 6.18
N GLU A 656 32.64 -34.13 5.51
CA GLU A 656 33.76 -33.19 5.54
C GLU A 656 33.23 -31.75 5.42
N PHE A 657 34.01 -30.79 5.93
CA PHE A 657 33.69 -29.36 5.86
C PHE A 657 34.49 -28.66 4.77
N LYS A 658 33.85 -27.72 4.09
CA LYS A 658 34.39 -26.95 2.97
C LYS A 658 35.08 -25.66 3.45
N PRO A 659 35.97 -25.07 2.63
CA PRO A 659 36.53 -23.74 2.87
C PRO A 659 35.49 -22.66 3.21
N SER A 660 34.29 -22.75 2.60
CA SER A 660 33.17 -21.84 2.86
C SER A 660 32.64 -21.93 4.29
N HIS A 661 32.51 -23.15 4.84
CA HIS A 661 32.10 -23.39 6.22
C HIS A 661 33.12 -22.78 7.18
N TYR A 662 34.41 -23.05 6.97
CA TYR A 662 35.47 -22.50 7.82
C TYR A 662 35.51 -20.96 7.78
N ALA A 663 35.25 -20.33 6.63
CA ALA A 663 35.20 -18.88 6.51
C ALA A 663 34.06 -18.27 7.34
N ARG A 664 32.88 -18.91 7.36
CA ARG A 664 31.73 -18.51 8.20
C ARG A 664 31.98 -18.77 9.68
N VAL A 665 32.57 -19.91 10.03
CA VAL A 665 33.00 -20.19 11.42
C VAL A 665 34.06 -19.20 11.88
N ALA A 666 35.01 -18.81 11.02
CA ALA A 666 36.00 -17.77 11.33
C ALA A 666 35.34 -16.40 11.58
N ARG A 667 34.24 -16.10 10.88
CA ARG A 667 33.41 -14.91 11.15
C ARG A 667 32.75 -14.99 12.52
N ILE A 668 32.10 -16.11 12.86
CA ILE A 668 31.50 -16.32 14.18
C ILE A 668 32.59 -16.23 15.27
N LYS A 669 33.76 -16.85 15.08
CA LYS A 669 34.90 -16.73 15.99
C LYS A 669 35.32 -15.29 16.25
N LYS A 670 35.39 -14.48 15.19
CA LYS A 670 35.84 -13.08 15.29
C LYS A 670 34.82 -12.19 15.99
N PHE A 671 33.52 -12.40 15.73
CA PHE A 671 32.48 -11.46 16.13
C PHE A 671 31.58 -11.94 17.26
N LEU A 672 31.51 -13.26 17.51
CA LEU A 672 30.66 -13.94 18.49
C LEU A 672 31.46 -15.07 19.20
N PRO A 673 32.51 -14.73 19.97
CA PRO A 673 33.45 -15.74 20.52
C PRO A 673 32.78 -16.77 21.44
N ASP A 674 31.74 -16.38 22.18
CA ASP A 674 31.00 -17.29 23.06
C ASP A 674 30.21 -18.33 22.26
N GLU A 675 29.51 -17.91 21.19
CA GLU A 675 28.81 -18.81 20.28
C GLU A 675 29.77 -19.68 19.49
N TYR A 676 30.96 -19.16 19.14
CA TYR A 676 32.02 -19.97 18.55
C TYR A 676 32.48 -21.10 19.48
N ASN A 677 32.73 -20.81 20.76
CA ASN A 677 33.15 -21.83 21.72
C ASN A 677 32.09 -22.94 21.86
N LYS A 678 30.81 -22.56 21.90
CA LYS A 678 29.69 -23.52 21.89
C LYS A 678 29.67 -24.33 20.59
N LEU A 679 29.82 -23.70 19.42
CA LEU A 679 29.82 -24.39 18.12
C LEU A 679 30.95 -25.43 18.01
N ILE A 680 32.17 -25.07 18.39
CA ILE A 680 33.32 -26.00 18.34
C ILE A 680 33.20 -27.13 19.38
N SER A 681 32.50 -26.89 20.50
CA SER A 681 32.21 -27.96 21.46
C SER A 681 31.25 -29.02 20.92
N LEU A 682 30.38 -28.67 19.96
CA LEU A 682 29.49 -29.61 19.28
C LEU A 682 30.25 -30.46 18.26
N ASN A 683 31.16 -29.84 17.49
CA ASN A 683 32.03 -30.55 16.56
C ASN A 683 33.38 -29.83 16.39
N ASN A 684 34.45 -30.43 16.91
CA ASN A 684 35.78 -29.81 16.90
C ASN A 684 36.40 -29.72 15.50
N ALA A 685 35.93 -30.52 14.53
CA ALA A 685 36.43 -30.50 13.16
C ALA A 685 36.04 -29.22 12.39
N LEU A 686 35.11 -28.41 12.92
CA LEU A 686 34.81 -27.07 12.40
C LEU A 686 35.87 -26.00 12.75
N THR A 687 36.88 -26.34 13.54
CA THR A 687 37.90 -25.38 13.98
C THR A 687 38.65 -24.83 12.77
N PRO A 688 38.52 -23.52 12.44
CA PRO A 688 39.24 -22.95 11.31
C PRO A 688 40.74 -22.92 11.59
N GLU A 689 41.54 -23.21 10.56
CA GLU A 689 43.00 -23.09 10.63
C GLU A 689 43.46 -21.66 10.95
N ALA A 690 44.69 -21.54 11.47
CA ALA A 690 45.27 -20.23 11.73
C ALA A 690 45.42 -19.45 10.41
N GLY A 691 44.81 -18.27 10.34
CA GLY A 691 44.83 -17.41 9.15
C GLY A 691 43.67 -17.61 8.17
N THR A 692 42.70 -18.50 8.46
CA THR A 692 41.44 -18.56 7.70
C THR A 692 40.78 -17.18 7.66
N LYS A 693 40.47 -16.70 6.45
CA LYS A 693 39.81 -15.41 6.25
C LYS A 693 38.31 -15.56 6.45
N ILE A 694 37.68 -14.53 7.03
CA ILE A 694 36.22 -14.43 7.11
C ILE A 694 35.61 -14.30 5.71
N ASN A 695 34.39 -14.83 5.52
CA ASN A 695 33.64 -14.62 4.28
C ASN A 695 33.35 -13.13 4.07
N LYS A 696 33.39 -12.67 2.82
CA LYS A 696 33.22 -11.24 2.47
C LYS A 696 31.87 -10.92 1.85
N PHE A 697 31.14 -11.94 1.41
CA PHE A 697 29.88 -11.81 0.71
C PHE A 697 28.75 -12.44 1.55
N ARG A 698 27.54 -11.96 1.35
CA ARG A 698 26.32 -12.42 2.04
C ARG A 698 25.10 -12.25 1.14
N ILE A 699 24.04 -13.00 1.41
CA ILE A 699 22.71 -12.73 0.86
C ILE A 699 22.09 -11.61 1.72
N GLU A 700 21.69 -10.48 1.11
CA GLU A 700 20.91 -9.47 1.84
C GLU A 700 19.49 -10.01 2.03
N ARG A 701 19.11 -10.35 3.27
CA ARG A 701 17.72 -10.65 3.60
C ARG A 701 16.97 -9.32 3.80
N TYR A 702 15.89 -9.14 3.05
CA TYR A 702 15.05 -7.95 3.05
C TYR A 702 14.35 -7.73 4.38
#